data_AF-A0A3A5VZZ1-F1
#
_entry.id   AF-A0A3A5VZZ1-F1
#
_cell.length_a   1.000
_cell.length_b   1.000
_cell.length_c   1.000
_cell.angle_alpha   90.00
_cell.angle_beta   90.00
_cell.angle_gamma   90.00
#
_symmetry.space_group_name_H-M   'P 1'
#
loop_
_entity.id
_entity.type
_entity.pdbx_description
1 polymer ?
#
loop_
_entity_poly.entity_id
_entity_poly.type
_entity_poly.pdbx_seq_one_letter_code
_entity_poly.pdbx_strand_id
1 'polypeptide(L)'
;MKRALATLILASLLISTFPLGVSAGATDDIPTNVSATGEHDTLVAALTHAGLVSTLQGNGPFTVFAPTDQAFIDAGIDLSTFDTDDENATLTDILLYHVVSGKVMSTDLSDRTTADAVNGDKVSFSVTTSEVRVNNALVTGADVESSNGVIHVIDKVLLPPVDVFVGDGSMAGAPYYQFYSDAAGSNEITEIDTSKNYNFQRLNNPSTHPFYISDVGYNTASSTDILIAGDGSASTGISDNESFTLFFTPDFDAEQDTLTYFCTVHSSMVADFTIASTLNDIPATATGTGIHTSLVAALAQANLVTTLQGTGPFTVFAPTDAAFTAAGIDLSSFDTDAENATLVDILTYHVVSGSVASTALTDGMTATALNGDNVTFTVNAAGVQVNDANVVTADVAATNGIIHVIDKVLMPPADLVDIPTVATGTGIHTALVAALTQANLVSTLQGTGPFTVFAPTDAAFTAAGIDLSTFDTDAENATLVDILTYHVVSGSVASTALTDGLTATALNGDNVTFTVNAAGVQVNDANVVTADVAASNGIIHVIDKVLMPPADPVPEPVLPDCDATVRIAPSGLKYTPSELTITVGQTVCWQWENESMAHNVRQVDGDQSTTYSANGISSGTAATTVDFRYTFDVDSTTFYYACEPHLAAGMFGKVIVGDGGVVEVTPPAGGDSADDSDDESVPGFLAIITTMALVGAAFVGSRRHD
;
A
#
# COMPACT_ATOMS: atom_id res chain seq x y z
N MET A 1 16.60 -76.76 0.55
CA MET A 1 17.99 -76.59 1.06
C MET A 1 18.87 -75.96 -0.01
N LYS A 2 19.13 -74.66 0.10
CA LYS A 2 20.37 -73.98 -0.31
C LYS A 2 20.37 -72.65 0.47
N ARG A 3 21.37 -72.43 1.31
CA ARG A 3 21.48 -71.21 2.12
C ARG A 3 22.08 -70.12 1.24
N ALA A 4 21.31 -69.07 0.96
CA ALA A 4 21.87 -67.79 0.53
C ALA A 4 22.16 -66.94 1.78
N LEU A 5 23.18 -66.09 1.71
CA LEU A 5 23.57 -65.22 2.82
C LEU A 5 22.51 -64.14 3.01
N ALA A 6 21.91 -64.07 4.20
CA ALA A 6 21.15 -62.89 4.61
C ALA A 6 22.16 -61.81 5.01
N THR A 7 22.34 -60.80 4.16
CA THR A 7 23.08 -59.60 4.50
C THR A 7 22.21 -58.78 5.45
N LEU A 8 22.53 -58.80 6.74
CA LEU A 8 21.81 -58.04 7.75
C LEU A 8 22.14 -56.54 7.57
N ILE A 9 21.35 -55.84 6.75
CA ILE A 9 21.45 -54.38 6.62
C ILE A 9 20.82 -53.78 7.87
N LEU A 10 21.66 -53.36 8.81
CA LEU A 10 21.23 -52.70 10.02
C LEU A 10 20.96 -51.22 9.70
N ALA A 11 19.71 -50.89 9.34
CA ALA A 11 19.26 -49.51 9.24
C ALA A 11 19.27 -48.87 10.64
N SER A 12 20.37 -48.20 11.00
CA SER A 12 20.43 -47.38 12.21
C SER A 12 19.77 -46.04 11.91
N LEU A 13 18.44 -46.07 11.83
CA LEU A 13 17.62 -44.89 11.60
C LEU A 13 17.79 -43.95 12.81
N LEU A 14 18.42 -42.79 12.58
CA LEU A 14 18.40 -41.67 13.52
C LEU A 14 17.02 -41.00 13.43
N ILE A 15 15.97 -41.75 13.79
CA ILE A 15 14.66 -41.18 14.05
C ILE A 15 14.86 -40.15 15.15
N SER A 16 14.51 -38.89 14.88
CA SER A 16 14.20 -37.97 15.96
C SER A 16 12.98 -38.55 16.67
N THR A 17 13.20 -39.28 17.77
CA THR A 17 12.11 -39.75 18.61
C THR A 17 11.48 -38.53 19.30
N PHE A 18 10.65 -37.80 18.57
CA PHE A 18 9.49 -37.19 19.16
C PHE A 18 8.61 -38.35 19.62
N PRO A 19 8.49 -38.60 20.93
CA PRO A 19 7.42 -39.47 21.38
C PRO A 19 6.11 -38.81 20.93
N LEU A 20 5.24 -39.56 20.25
CA LEU A 20 3.89 -39.13 19.95
C LEU A 20 3.30 -38.44 21.19
N GLY A 21 2.84 -37.21 21.01
CA GLY A 21 2.16 -36.48 22.06
C GLY A 21 0.93 -37.27 22.46
N VAL A 22 0.97 -37.91 23.63
CA VAL A 22 -0.11 -38.72 24.22
C VAL A 22 -0.29 -40.13 23.60
N SER A 23 0.15 -41.13 24.38
CA SER A 23 -0.58 -42.39 24.62
C SER A 23 -0.94 -43.33 23.44
N ALA A 24 -0.10 -43.48 22.42
CA ALA A 24 -0.20 -44.67 21.57
C ALA A 24 0.15 -45.94 22.38
N GLY A 25 -0.82 -46.85 22.54
CA GLY A 25 -0.69 -48.07 23.35
C GLY A 25 -0.76 -49.34 22.50
N ALA A 26 0.21 -50.24 22.69
CA ALA A 26 0.23 -51.55 22.00
C ALA A 26 -0.94 -52.48 22.38
N THR A 27 -1.77 -52.09 23.36
CA THR A 27 -3.00 -52.77 23.77
C THR A 27 -4.28 -52.18 23.17
N ASP A 28 -4.19 -51.00 22.57
CA ASP A 28 -5.32 -50.27 21.99
C ASP A 28 -5.45 -50.59 20.50
N ASP A 29 -6.62 -50.41 19.90
CA ASP A 29 -6.83 -50.66 18.46
C ASP A 29 -6.31 -49.50 17.60
N ILE A 30 -6.15 -49.75 16.29
CA ILE A 30 -5.63 -48.72 15.36
C ILE A 30 -6.42 -47.40 15.42
N PRO A 31 -7.76 -47.37 15.29
CA PRO A 31 -8.52 -46.12 15.39
C PRO A 31 -8.33 -45.40 16.73
N THR A 32 -8.25 -46.15 17.84
CA THR A 32 -7.98 -45.57 19.17
C THR A 32 -6.60 -44.91 19.20
N ASN A 33 -5.56 -45.58 18.70
CA ASN A 33 -4.20 -45.04 18.66
C ASN A 33 -4.07 -43.82 17.71
N VAL A 34 -4.70 -43.85 16.53
CA VAL A 34 -4.73 -42.70 15.61
C VAL A 34 -5.41 -41.50 16.27
N SER A 35 -6.54 -41.70 16.96
CA SER A 35 -7.26 -40.63 17.67
C SER A 35 -6.52 -40.06 18.90
N ALA A 36 -5.46 -40.72 19.37
CA ALA A 36 -4.72 -40.29 20.55
C ALA A 36 -3.61 -39.27 20.24
N THR A 37 -3.16 -39.15 18.98
CA THR A 37 -1.94 -38.39 18.65
C THR A 37 -2.13 -36.88 18.52
N GLY A 38 -3.34 -36.41 18.21
CA GLY A 38 -3.62 -35.00 17.91
C GLY A 38 -2.99 -34.47 16.61
N GLU A 39 -2.64 -35.36 15.68
CA GLU A 39 -2.04 -35.03 14.36
C GLU A 39 -2.75 -35.76 13.19
N HIS A 40 -3.88 -36.42 13.48
CA HIS A 40 -4.65 -37.25 12.55
C HIS A 40 -6.17 -37.02 12.70
N ASP A 41 -6.61 -35.86 13.19
CA ASP A 41 -8.02 -35.58 13.46
C ASP A 41 -8.89 -35.70 12.18
N THR A 42 -8.34 -35.30 11.05
CA THR A 42 -8.94 -35.40 9.71
C THR A 42 -9.04 -36.86 9.25
N LEU A 43 -8.05 -37.70 9.54
CA LEU A 43 -8.11 -39.14 9.25
C LEU A 43 -9.21 -39.83 10.08
N VAL A 44 -9.34 -39.47 11.36
CA VAL A 44 -10.42 -39.99 12.23
C VAL A 44 -11.79 -39.53 11.74
N ALA A 45 -11.91 -38.27 11.31
CA ALA A 45 -13.13 -37.74 10.71
C ALA A 45 -13.48 -38.48 9.40
N ALA A 46 -12.52 -38.68 8.50
CA ALA A 46 -12.69 -39.40 7.23
C ALA A 46 -13.11 -40.86 7.45
N LEU A 47 -12.45 -41.58 8.35
CA LEU A 47 -12.83 -42.95 8.74
C LEU A 47 -14.24 -43.03 9.35
N THR A 48 -14.66 -41.99 10.08
CA THR A 48 -16.00 -41.90 10.64
C THR A 48 -17.05 -41.64 9.56
N HIS A 49 -16.76 -40.72 8.63
CA HIS A 49 -17.61 -40.36 7.49
C HIS A 49 -17.85 -41.56 6.56
N ALA A 50 -16.79 -42.27 6.18
CA ALA A 50 -16.86 -43.49 5.38
C ALA A 50 -17.35 -44.74 6.15
N GLY A 51 -17.64 -44.63 7.47
CA GLY A 51 -18.09 -45.75 8.29
C GLY A 51 -17.05 -46.85 8.56
N LEU A 52 -15.77 -46.61 8.22
CA LEU A 52 -14.69 -47.59 8.27
C LEU A 52 -14.09 -47.83 9.66
N VAL A 53 -14.42 -47.01 10.67
CA VAL A 53 -13.92 -47.19 12.06
C VAL A 53 -14.10 -48.63 12.53
N SER A 54 -15.31 -49.20 12.42
CA SER A 54 -15.57 -50.57 12.90
C SER A 54 -14.82 -51.67 12.11
N THR A 55 -14.45 -51.39 10.86
CA THR A 55 -13.61 -52.27 10.02
C THR A 55 -12.18 -52.31 10.57
N LEU A 56 -11.61 -51.15 10.87
CA LEU A 56 -10.25 -51.01 11.43
C LEU A 56 -10.16 -51.35 12.92
N GLN A 57 -11.28 -51.51 13.64
CA GLN A 57 -11.34 -52.15 14.95
C GLN A 57 -11.42 -53.70 14.89
N GLY A 58 -11.47 -54.28 13.69
CA GLY A 58 -11.49 -55.73 13.49
C GLY A 58 -10.22 -56.44 14.01
N ASN A 59 -10.27 -57.77 14.10
CA ASN A 59 -9.20 -58.59 14.71
C ASN A 59 -7.80 -58.46 14.07
N GLY A 60 -7.68 -57.87 12.88
CA GLY A 60 -6.41 -57.68 12.18
C GLY A 60 -5.64 -58.99 11.90
N PRO A 61 -4.30 -58.94 11.78
CA PRO A 61 -3.48 -57.72 11.81
C PRO A 61 -3.63 -56.86 10.55
N PHE A 62 -3.63 -55.54 10.73
CA PHE A 62 -3.55 -54.55 9.65
C PHE A 62 -2.23 -53.76 9.71
N THR A 63 -1.83 -53.19 8.58
CA THR A 63 -0.84 -52.12 8.50
C THR A 63 -1.54 -50.90 7.92
N VAL A 64 -1.57 -49.79 8.66
CA VAL A 64 -2.20 -48.55 8.21
C VAL A 64 -1.14 -47.48 8.02
N PHE A 65 -1.11 -46.92 6.82
CA PHE A 65 -0.33 -45.73 6.52
C PHE A 65 -1.21 -44.51 6.86
N ALA A 66 -0.88 -43.78 7.91
CA ALA A 66 -1.72 -42.73 8.47
C ALA A 66 -1.24 -41.34 8.00
N PRO A 67 -1.93 -40.69 7.05
CA PRO A 67 -1.62 -39.32 6.64
C PRO A 67 -1.96 -38.34 7.77
N THR A 68 -1.05 -37.40 8.03
CA THR A 68 -1.24 -36.32 9.00
C THR A 68 -2.32 -35.32 8.55
N ASP A 69 -2.79 -34.48 9.46
CA ASP A 69 -3.74 -33.40 9.12
C ASP A 69 -3.20 -32.45 8.04
N GLN A 70 -1.90 -32.13 8.06
CA GLN A 70 -1.26 -31.34 6.98
C GLN A 70 -1.30 -32.07 5.64
N ALA A 71 -1.14 -33.39 5.62
CA ALA A 71 -1.20 -34.17 4.39
C ALA A 71 -2.57 -34.10 3.68
N PHE A 72 -3.67 -34.00 4.44
CA PHE A 72 -5.01 -33.78 3.88
C PHE A 72 -5.18 -32.36 3.32
N ILE A 73 -4.63 -31.35 4.01
CA ILE A 73 -4.63 -29.95 3.55
C ILE A 73 -3.85 -29.82 2.24
N ASP A 74 -2.64 -30.39 2.18
CA ASP A 74 -1.77 -30.38 1.00
C ASP A 74 -2.38 -31.15 -0.19
N ALA A 75 -3.18 -32.19 0.10
CA ALA A 75 -3.95 -32.92 -0.91
C ALA A 75 -5.26 -32.21 -1.35
N GLY A 76 -5.62 -31.09 -0.71
CA GLY A 76 -6.86 -30.35 -1.00
C GLY A 76 -8.15 -31.10 -0.65
N ILE A 77 -8.10 -32.07 0.27
CA ILE A 77 -9.24 -32.92 0.61
C ILE A 77 -10.10 -32.25 1.69
N ASP A 78 -11.19 -31.62 1.26
CA ASP A 78 -12.26 -31.15 2.13
C ASP A 78 -13.36 -32.20 2.24
N LEU A 79 -13.51 -32.81 3.44
CA LEU A 79 -14.52 -33.83 3.73
C LEU A 79 -15.97 -33.33 3.53
N SER A 80 -16.22 -32.02 3.54
CA SER A 80 -17.54 -31.45 3.29
C SER A 80 -17.98 -31.54 1.83
N THR A 81 -17.06 -31.83 0.90
CA THR A 81 -17.37 -32.05 -0.52
C THR A 81 -17.78 -33.49 -0.83
N PHE A 82 -17.65 -34.42 0.12
CA PHE A 82 -18.01 -35.83 -0.05
C PHE A 82 -19.47 -36.09 0.35
N ASP A 83 -20.42 -35.48 -0.38
CA ASP A 83 -21.85 -35.48 -0.03
C ASP A 83 -22.74 -36.42 -0.90
N THR A 84 -22.23 -36.91 -2.04
CA THR A 84 -22.90 -37.90 -2.88
C THR A 84 -22.44 -39.34 -2.63
N ASP A 85 -23.23 -40.33 -3.08
CA ASP A 85 -22.87 -41.76 -2.97
C ASP A 85 -21.56 -42.08 -3.73
N ASP A 86 -21.32 -41.46 -4.89
CA ASP A 86 -20.15 -41.70 -5.72
C ASP A 86 -18.86 -41.10 -5.09
N GLU A 87 -18.94 -39.87 -4.54
CA GLU A 87 -17.82 -39.29 -3.80
C GLU A 87 -17.52 -40.11 -2.53
N ASN A 88 -18.54 -40.52 -1.79
CA ASN A 88 -18.35 -41.37 -0.60
C ASN A 88 -17.73 -42.74 -0.94
N ALA A 89 -18.01 -43.29 -2.13
CA ALA A 89 -17.30 -44.45 -2.65
C ALA A 89 -15.82 -44.13 -2.94
N THR A 90 -15.51 -42.97 -3.54
CA THR A 90 -14.13 -42.51 -3.75
C THR A 90 -13.36 -42.31 -2.44
N LEU A 91 -13.97 -41.71 -1.40
CA LEU A 91 -13.33 -41.58 -0.09
C LEU A 91 -13.07 -42.95 0.55
N THR A 92 -14.03 -43.87 0.43
CA THR A 92 -13.88 -45.24 0.93
C THR A 92 -12.71 -45.95 0.24
N ASP A 93 -12.58 -45.81 -1.07
CA ASP A 93 -11.49 -46.38 -1.86
C ASP A 93 -10.11 -45.81 -1.44
N ILE A 94 -10.00 -44.48 -1.37
CA ILE A 94 -8.80 -43.79 -0.86
C ILE A 94 -8.42 -44.31 0.54
N LEU A 95 -9.38 -44.39 1.47
CA LEU A 95 -9.10 -44.83 2.85
C LEU A 95 -8.70 -46.31 2.92
N LEU A 96 -9.22 -47.17 2.04
CA LEU A 96 -8.83 -48.59 1.96
C LEU A 96 -7.47 -48.79 1.25
N TYR A 97 -7.07 -47.89 0.36
CA TYR A 97 -5.73 -47.89 -0.26
C TYR A 97 -4.60 -47.62 0.75
N HIS A 98 -4.90 -46.92 1.85
CA HIS A 98 -3.97 -46.72 2.97
C HIS A 98 -3.77 -47.96 3.87
N VAL A 99 -4.49 -49.05 3.63
CA VAL A 99 -4.49 -50.24 4.49
C VAL A 99 -3.91 -51.43 3.74
N VAL A 100 -2.92 -52.10 4.34
CA VAL A 100 -2.40 -53.39 3.87
C VAL A 100 -2.78 -54.50 4.87
N SER A 101 -3.13 -55.67 4.36
CA SER A 101 -3.43 -56.84 5.18
C SER A 101 -2.16 -57.48 5.72
N GLY A 102 -2.08 -57.69 7.04
CA GLY A 102 -0.88 -58.17 7.73
C GLY A 102 -0.25 -57.11 8.64
N LYS A 103 0.62 -57.53 9.56
CA LYS A 103 1.48 -56.62 10.33
C LYS A 103 2.83 -56.55 9.60
N VAL A 104 3.16 -55.40 9.04
CA VAL A 104 4.38 -55.15 8.28
C VAL A 104 5.15 -54.04 9.00
N MET A 105 6.23 -54.41 9.68
CA MET A 105 7.11 -53.46 10.36
C MET A 105 8.03 -52.80 9.34
N SER A 106 8.65 -51.66 9.67
CA SER A 106 9.62 -50.97 8.82
C SER A 106 10.78 -51.89 8.40
N THR A 107 11.17 -52.81 9.29
CA THR A 107 12.22 -53.82 9.05
C THR A 107 11.80 -54.97 8.15
N ASP A 108 10.51 -55.15 7.88
CA ASP A 108 9.97 -56.16 6.95
C ASP A 108 9.90 -55.62 5.51
N LEU A 109 9.95 -54.30 5.34
CA LEU A 109 9.98 -53.64 4.03
C LEU A 109 11.32 -53.85 3.33
N SER A 110 11.30 -53.79 2.01
CA SER A 110 12.50 -53.88 1.17
C SER A 110 12.34 -52.96 -0.03
N ASP A 111 13.46 -52.44 -0.50
CA ASP A 111 13.47 -51.51 -1.62
C ASP A 111 12.89 -52.12 -2.90
N ARG A 112 12.16 -51.30 -3.67
CA ARG A 112 11.49 -51.67 -4.93
C ARG A 112 10.55 -52.88 -4.79
N THR A 113 9.82 -52.96 -3.67
CA THR A 113 8.78 -53.98 -3.47
C THR A 113 7.38 -53.37 -3.50
N THR A 114 6.35 -54.21 -3.58
CA THR A 114 4.93 -53.80 -3.54
C THR A 114 4.13 -54.72 -2.63
N ALA A 115 3.02 -54.22 -2.09
CA ALA A 115 1.98 -55.02 -1.46
C ALA A 115 0.60 -54.68 -2.05
N ASP A 116 -0.35 -55.60 -1.91
CA ASP A 116 -1.75 -55.35 -2.25
C ASP A 116 -2.44 -54.66 -1.06
N ALA A 117 -3.02 -53.49 -1.31
CA ALA A 117 -3.85 -52.76 -0.36
C ALA A 117 -5.26 -53.39 -0.26
N VAL A 118 -6.05 -52.98 0.74
CA VAL A 118 -7.37 -53.56 1.00
C VAL A 118 -8.39 -53.21 -0.09
N ASN A 119 -8.21 -52.12 -0.83
CA ASN A 119 -9.04 -51.81 -2.00
C ASN A 119 -8.75 -52.74 -3.21
N GLY A 120 -7.57 -53.38 -3.24
CA GLY A 120 -7.13 -54.31 -4.29
C GLY A 120 -5.96 -53.78 -5.13
N ASP A 121 -5.64 -52.50 -5.05
CA ASP A 121 -4.52 -51.90 -5.77
C ASP A 121 -3.17 -52.18 -5.12
N LYS A 122 -2.11 -51.94 -5.88
CA LYS A 122 -0.74 -52.05 -5.38
C LYS A 122 -0.28 -50.74 -4.75
N VAL A 123 0.34 -50.85 -3.58
CA VAL A 123 1.21 -49.82 -3.01
C VAL A 123 2.67 -50.23 -3.20
N SER A 124 3.54 -49.26 -3.45
CA SER A 124 4.98 -49.46 -3.64
C SER A 124 5.79 -49.02 -2.43
N PHE A 125 6.95 -49.63 -2.24
CA PHE A 125 7.88 -49.31 -1.16
C PHE A 125 9.27 -48.99 -1.72
N SER A 126 9.79 -47.81 -1.38
CA SER A 126 11.18 -47.41 -1.61
C SER A 126 11.88 -47.32 -0.26
N VAL A 127 13.06 -47.94 -0.14
CA VAL A 127 13.77 -48.07 1.14
C VAL A 127 15.24 -47.75 0.94
N THR A 128 15.67 -46.59 1.44
CA THR A 128 17.07 -46.14 1.40
C THR A 128 17.73 -46.33 2.76
N THR A 129 18.99 -45.91 2.90
CA THR A 129 19.68 -45.90 4.20
C THR A 129 19.17 -44.83 5.17
N SER A 130 18.38 -43.86 4.70
CA SER A 130 17.93 -42.69 5.46
C SER A 130 16.41 -42.52 5.50
N GLU A 131 15.69 -43.06 4.53
CA GLU A 131 14.24 -42.84 4.35
C GLU A 131 13.52 -44.12 3.94
N VAL A 132 12.25 -44.22 4.36
CA VAL A 132 11.27 -45.20 3.87
C VAL A 132 10.13 -44.40 3.23
N ARG A 133 9.72 -44.79 2.02
CA ARG A 133 8.59 -44.19 1.32
C ARG A 133 7.56 -45.23 0.91
N VAL A 134 6.29 -44.82 0.95
CA VAL A 134 5.13 -45.58 0.48
C VAL A 134 4.55 -44.81 -0.69
N ASN A 135 4.65 -45.36 -1.90
CA ASN A 135 4.62 -44.55 -3.12
C ASN A 135 5.59 -43.37 -2.97
N ASN A 136 5.11 -42.12 -3.14
CA ASN A 136 5.91 -40.90 -2.95
C ASN A 136 5.69 -40.19 -1.60
N ALA A 137 4.98 -40.82 -0.66
CA ALA A 137 4.82 -40.35 0.72
C ALA A 137 6.00 -40.81 1.59
N LEU A 138 6.60 -39.90 2.35
CA LEU A 138 7.64 -40.18 3.34
C LEU A 138 7.01 -40.73 4.63
N VAL A 139 7.56 -41.82 5.15
CA VAL A 139 7.21 -42.31 6.49
C VAL A 139 7.94 -41.46 7.53
N THR A 140 7.19 -40.57 8.19
CA THR A 140 7.72 -39.62 9.20
C THR A 140 7.77 -40.24 10.60
N GLY A 141 6.91 -41.23 10.89
CA GLY A 141 6.92 -42.02 12.11
C GLY A 141 6.58 -43.49 11.81
N ALA A 142 7.43 -44.43 12.22
CA ALA A 142 7.28 -45.84 11.90
C ALA A 142 7.00 -46.71 13.13
N ASP A 143 6.46 -47.91 12.88
CA ASP A 143 6.34 -49.01 13.86
C ASP A 143 5.49 -48.71 15.11
N VAL A 144 4.44 -47.89 14.96
CA VAL A 144 3.49 -47.60 16.05
C VAL A 144 2.60 -48.82 16.27
N GLU A 145 2.98 -49.68 17.21
CA GLU A 145 2.27 -50.94 17.49
C GLU A 145 0.86 -50.71 18.03
N SER A 146 -0.10 -51.47 17.50
CA SER A 146 -1.49 -51.54 17.97
C SER A 146 -1.90 -53.00 18.22
N SER A 147 -2.91 -53.23 19.05
CA SER A 147 -3.41 -54.57 19.40
C SER A 147 -3.84 -55.42 18.21
N ASN A 148 -4.30 -54.76 17.14
CA ASN A 148 -4.72 -55.36 15.88
C ASN A 148 -3.87 -54.94 14.67
N GLY A 149 -2.63 -54.47 14.87
CA GLY A 149 -1.74 -54.14 13.75
C GLY A 149 -0.54 -53.24 14.06
N VAL A 150 -0.21 -52.39 13.08
CA VAL A 150 0.83 -51.37 13.15
C VAL A 150 0.42 -50.15 12.32
N ILE A 151 0.82 -48.96 12.77
CA ILE A 151 0.62 -47.69 12.07
C ILE A 151 1.99 -47.13 11.66
N HIS A 152 2.06 -46.60 10.44
CA HIS A 152 3.18 -45.79 9.96
C HIS A 152 2.62 -44.43 9.54
N VAL A 153 3.06 -43.35 10.20
CA VAL A 153 2.65 -41.97 9.90
C VAL A 153 3.34 -41.51 8.61
N ILE A 154 2.58 -40.88 7.71
CA ILE A 154 3.07 -40.40 6.41
C ILE A 154 2.73 -38.93 6.16
N ASP A 155 3.54 -38.28 5.32
CA ASP A 155 3.44 -36.83 4.99
C ASP A 155 2.47 -36.49 3.85
N LYS A 156 1.89 -37.48 3.17
CA LYS A 156 0.97 -37.29 2.03
C LYS A 156 -0.18 -38.29 2.08
N VAL A 157 -1.35 -37.90 1.58
CA VAL A 157 -2.44 -38.84 1.31
C VAL A 157 -2.06 -39.72 0.10
N LEU A 158 -2.18 -41.04 0.26
CA LEU A 158 -2.03 -42.01 -0.82
C LEU A 158 -3.30 -41.99 -1.68
N LEU A 159 -3.18 -41.56 -2.93
CA LEU A 159 -4.25 -41.66 -3.92
C LEU A 159 -4.14 -42.98 -4.69
N PRO A 160 -5.23 -43.74 -4.88
CA PRO A 160 -5.28 -44.92 -5.74
C PRO A 160 -4.74 -44.63 -7.15
N PRO A 161 -4.14 -45.62 -7.83
CA PRO A 161 -3.66 -45.44 -9.20
C PRO A 161 -4.81 -45.14 -10.17
N VAL A 162 -4.59 -44.25 -11.13
CA VAL A 162 -5.55 -43.97 -12.19
C VAL A 162 -5.61 -45.14 -13.16
N ASP A 163 -6.79 -45.72 -13.35
CA ASP A 163 -7.03 -46.74 -14.37
C ASP A 163 -6.81 -46.18 -15.79
N VAL A 164 -5.99 -46.88 -16.58
CA VAL A 164 -5.72 -46.57 -17.99
C VAL A 164 -6.07 -47.76 -18.85
N PHE A 165 -7.16 -47.63 -19.59
CA PHE A 165 -7.62 -48.61 -20.56
C PHE A 165 -6.88 -48.41 -21.90
N VAL A 166 -6.00 -49.35 -22.23
CA VAL A 166 -5.19 -49.34 -23.44
C VAL A 166 -5.94 -50.02 -24.57
N GLY A 167 -6.19 -49.27 -25.65
CA GLY A 167 -6.85 -49.76 -26.86
C GLY A 167 -6.07 -50.83 -27.62
N ASP A 168 -6.62 -51.28 -28.75
CA ASP A 168 -6.16 -52.49 -29.45
C ASP A 168 -4.75 -52.36 -30.05
N GLY A 169 -4.34 -51.13 -30.36
CA GLY A 169 -3.10 -50.81 -31.05
C GLY A 169 -3.27 -50.80 -32.58
N SER A 170 -2.57 -49.88 -33.26
CA SER A 170 -2.63 -49.74 -34.71
C SER A 170 -1.27 -49.44 -35.32
N MET A 171 -0.92 -50.11 -36.43
CA MET A 171 0.27 -49.81 -37.22
C MET A 171 0.07 -48.68 -38.25
N ALA A 172 -1.12 -48.06 -38.30
CA ALA A 172 -1.48 -47.10 -39.36
C ALA A 172 -0.85 -45.70 -39.21
N GLY A 173 -0.16 -45.44 -38.10
CA GLY A 173 0.45 -44.15 -37.75
C GLY A 173 0.37 -43.91 -36.23
N ALA A 174 1.14 -42.95 -35.72
CA ALA A 174 1.03 -42.52 -34.33
C ALA A 174 -0.24 -41.66 -34.11
N PRO A 175 -0.85 -41.67 -32.91
CA PRO A 175 -0.48 -42.48 -31.75
C PRO A 175 -0.80 -43.97 -31.96
N TYR A 176 0.16 -44.84 -31.63
CA TYR A 176 0.06 -46.28 -31.93
C TYR A 176 -0.93 -47.01 -31.03
N TYR A 177 -1.24 -46.42 -29.88
CA TYR A 177 -2.26 -46.84 -28.93
C TYR A 177 -3.09 -45.61 -28.56
N GLN A 178 -4.37 -45.80 -28.25
CA GLN A 178 -5.21 -44.82 -27.57
C GLN A 178 -5.39 -45.28 -26.12
N PHE A 179 -5.50 -44.33 -25.22
CA PHE A 179 -5.57 -44.51 -23.78
C PHE A 179 -6.84 -43.87 -23.27
N TYR A 180 -7.55 -44.50 -22.34
CA TYR A 180 -8.80 -43.95 -21.81
C TYR A 180 -8.86 -44.09 -20.29
N SER A 181 -9.53 -43.18 -19.61
CA SER A 181 -9.79 -43.25 -18.16
C SER A 181 -11.02 -44.09 -17.80
N ASP A 182 -11.73 -44.64 -18.79
CA ASP A 182 -12.95 -45.42 -18.59
C ASP A 182 -13.00 -46.71 -19.43
N ALA A 183 -13.67 -47.73 -18.89
CA ALA A 183 -13.83 -49.05 -19.50
C ALA A 183 -14.76 -49.07 -20.74
N ALA A 184 -15.41 -47.96 -21.10
CA ALA A 184 -16.15 -47.83 -22.35
C ALA A 184 -15.33 -47.16 -23.46
N GLY A 185 -14.09 -46.73 -23.18
CA GLY A 185 -13.17 -46.14 -24.15
C GLY A 185 -13.65 -44.79 -24.69
N SER A 186 -14.26 -43.96 -23.84
CA SER A 186 -14.92 -42.71 -24.25
C SER A 186 -14.14 -41.44 -23.88
N ASN A 187 -13.38 -41.48 -22.79
CA ASN A 187 -12.62 -40.36 -22.22
C ASN A 187 -11.13 -40.58 -22.49
N GLU A 188 -10.60 -39.98 -23.56
CA GLU A 188 -9.20 -40.16 -23.98
C GLU A 188 -8.21 -39.48 -23.00
N ILE A 189 -7.13 -40.18 -22.66
CA ILE A 189 -5.97 -39.65 -21.92
C ILE A 189 -4.87 -39.34 -22.93
N THR A 190 -4.46 -38.07 -23.00
CA THR A 190 -3.41 -37.60 -23.92
C THR A 190 -2.08 -37.28 -23.24
N GLU A 191 -2.05 -37.24 -21.91
CA GLU A 191 -0.88 -36.88 -21.10
C GLU A 191 -0.81 -37.70 -19.80
N ILE A 192 0.40 -37.83 -19.25
CA ILE A 192 0.69 -38.57 -18.02
C ILE A 192 1.25 -37.59 -16.98
N ASP A 193 0.58 -37.50 -15.84
CA ASP A 193 0.93 -36.63 -14.70
C ASP A 193 1.68 -37.47 -13.67
N THR A 194 2.98 -37.18 -13.49
CA THR A 194 3.87 -38.01 -12.65
C THR A 194 3.62 -37.86 -11.15
N SER A 195 2.74 -36.94 -10.73
CA SER A 195 2.23 -36.91 -9.35
C SER A 195 1.31 -38.11 -9.05
N LYS A 196 0.79 -38.78 -10.09
CA LYS A 196 -0.14 -39.91 -10.01
C LYS A 196 0.52 -41.23 -10.39
N ASN A 197 0.06 -42.32 -9.77
CA ASN A 197 0.35 -43.68 -10.22
C ASN A 197 -0.72 -44.14 -11.22
N TYR A 198 -0.43 -45.13 -12.06
CA TYR A 198 -1.32 -45.54 -13.16
C TYR A 198 -1.44 -47.05 -13.28
N ASN A 199 -2.66 -47.59 -13.36
CA ASN A 199 -2.93 -49.00 -13.59
C ASN A 199 -3.28 -49.22 -15.08
N PHE A 200 -2.33 -49.72 -15.87
CA PHE A 200 -2.51 -49.98 -17.29
C PHE A 200 -3.13 -51.37 -17.52
N GLN A 201 -4.28 -51.42 -18.20
CA GLN A 201 -5.01 -52.64 -18.53
C GLN A 201 -5.58 -52.59 -19.96
N ARG A 202 -5.87 -53.72 -20.60
CA ARG A 202 -6.38 -53.73 -22.00
C ARG A 202 -7.89 -53.52 -22.05
N LEU A 203 -8.36 -52.71 -23.00
CA LEU A 203 -9.78 -52.40 -23.17
C LEU A 203 -10.60 -53.58 -23.75
N ASN A 204 -10.06 -54.31 -24.74
CA ASN A 204 -10.81 -55.33 -25.51
C ASN A 204 -10.13 -56.72 -25.56
N ASN A 205 -9.14 -56.97 -24.70
CA ASN A 205 -8.33 -58.21 -24.69
C ASN A 205 -7.73 -58.65 -26.07
N PRO A 206 -7.00 -57.79 -26.83
CA PRO A 206 -6.43 -58.18 -28.12
C PRO A 206 -4.95 -58.62 -28.00
N SER A 207 -4.67 -59.88 -28.30
CA SER A 207 -3.32 -60.48 -28.23
C SER A 207 -2.37 -60.15 -29.40
N THR A 208 -2.79 -59.34 -30.39
CA THR A 208 -1.98 -59.06 -31.59
C THR A 208 -0.98 -57.92 -31.43
N HIS A 209 -1.24 -56.99 -30.51
CA HIS A 209 -0.34 -55.88 -30.19
C HIS A 209 -0.16 -55.75 -28.67
N PRO A 210 0.63 -56.64 -28.03
CA PRO A 210 0.92 -56.55 -26.60
C PRO A 210 1.59 -55.21 -26.28
N PHE A 211 1.13 -54.55 -25.21
CA PHE A 211 1.53 -53.19 -24.84
C PHE A 211 2.54 -53.20 -23.70
N TYR A 212 3.54 -52.32 -23.71
CA TYR A 212 4.39 -52.08 -22.55
C TYR A 212 4.96 -50.65 -22.55
N ILE A 213 5.56 -50.25 -21.43
CA ILE A 213 6.18 -48.93 -21.24
C ILE A 213 7.58 -49.06 -20.64
N SER A 214 8.45 -48.08 -20.89
CA SER A 214 9.79 -47.99 -20.30
C SER A 214 10.30 -46.56 -20.39
N ASP A 215 10.91 -46.09 -19.32
CA ASP A 215 11.66 -44.83 -19.24
C ASP A 215 13.01 -44.88 -19.97
N VAL A 216 13.59 -46.08 -20.12
CA VAL A 216 14.83 -46.33 -20.90
C VAL A 216 14.54 -46.51 -22.40
N GLY A 217 13.26 -46.69 -22.77
CA GLY A 217 12.82 -46.83 -24.15
C GLY A 217 12.58 -48.28 -24.63
N TYR A 218 12.44 -48.43 -25.95
CA TYR A 218 11.92 -49.64 -26.60
C TYR A 218 12.59 -50.96 -26.16
N ASN A 219 11.77 -51.95 -25.78
CA ASN A 219 12.16 -53.32 -25.46
C ASN A 219 13.33 -53.43 -24.46
N THR A 220 13.43 -52.43 -23.58
CA THR A 220 14.45 -52.34 -22.53
C THR A 220 13.75 -52.26 -21.18
N ALA A 221 14.26 -52.97 -20.18
CA ALA A 221 13.74 -52.88 -18.82
C ALA A 221 13.91 -51.45 -18.28
N SER A 222 12.94 -51.00 -17.50
CA SER A 222 12.92 -49.67 -16.90
C SER A 222 14.13 -49.40 -16.00
N SER A 223 14.41 -48.13 -15.73
CA SER A 223 15.48 -47.71 -14.83
C SER A 223 15.06 -47.90 -13.35
N THR A 224 15.74 -47.24 -12.43
CA THR A 224 15.29 -47.08 -11.04
C THR A 224 14.15 -46.08 -10.89
N ASP A 225 13.99 -45.17 -11.84
CA ASP A 225 13.32 -43.89 -11.63
C ASP A 225 11.79 -44.06 -11.77
N ILE A 226 11.37 -45.16 -12.42
CA ILE A 226 10.03 -45.77 -12.27
C ILE A 226 10.09 -47.18 -11.68
N LEU A 227 8.95 -47.65 -11.17
CA LEU A 227 8.68 -49.04 -10.80
C LEU A 227 7.42 -49.52 -11.53
N ILE A 228 7.50 -50.69 -12.16
CA ILE A 228 6.35 -51.37 -12.78
C ILE A 228 6.09 -52.67 -12.03
N ALA A 229 4.86 -52.89 -11.58
CA ALA A 229 4.46 -54.08 -10.85
C ALA A 229 3.14 -54.66 -11.38
N GLY A 230 3.17 -55.92 -11.79
CA GLY A 230 2.03 -56.62 -12.38
C GLY A 230 2.48 -57.62 -13.43
N ASP A 231 1.64 -57.81 -14.44
CA ASP A 231 1.87 -58.69 -15.57
C ASP A 231 2.77 -58.05 -16.65
N GLY A 232 3.19 -58.88 -17.60
CA GLY A 232 4.02 -58.44 -18.72
C GLY A 232 5.48 -58.15 -18.39
N SER A 233 6.18 -57.59 -19.36
CA SER A 233 7.59 -57.17 -19.29
C SER A 233 7.95 -56.38 -20.54
N ALA A 234 9.10 -55.69 -20.57
CA ALA A 234 9.60 -55.04 -21.78
C ALA A 234 9.72 -55.98 -23.00
N SER A 235 9.83 -57.30 -22.79
CA SER A 235 9.95 -58.31 -23.84
C SER A 235 8.64 -59.02 -24.23
N THR A 236 7.60 -58.92 -23.40
CA THR A 236 6.32 -59.63 -23.59
C THR A 236 5.15 -58.68 -23.73
N GLY A 237 5.12 -57.59 -22.97
CA GLY A 237 3.98 -56.70 -22.82
C GLY A 237 2.81 -57.34 -22.09
N ILE A 238 1.73 -56.58 -21.94
CA ILE A 238 0.42 -57.06 -21.48
C ILE A 238 -0.53 -57.29 -22.66
N SER A 239 -1.23 -58.41 -22.60
CA SER A 239 -2.24 -58.90 -23.53
C SER A 239 -3.46 -59.39 -22.78
N ASP A 240 -4.57 -59.59 -23.48
CA ASP A 240 -5.80 -60.12 -22.90
C ASP A 240 -6.17 -59.37 -21.61
N ASN A 241 -6.43 -60.07 -20.49
CA ASN A 241 -6.83 -59.47 -19.21
C ASN A 241 -5.64 -59.14 -18.27
N GLU A 242 -4.41 -59.07 -18.78
CA GLU A 242 -3.21 -58.71 -18.02
C GLU A 242 -3.16 -57.19 -17.74
N SER A 243 -2.66 -56.81 -16.55
CA SER A 243 -2.46 -55.41 -16.17
C SER A 243 -1.16 -55.18 -15.38
N PHE A 244 -0.69 -53.93 -15.35
CA PHE A 244 0.39 -53.52 -14.45
C PHE A 244 0.18 -52.11 -13.89
N THR A 245 0.66 -51.89 -12.67
CA THR A 245 0.72 -50.57 -12.05
C THR A 245 2.10 -49.94 -12.31
N LEU A 246 2.11 -48.71 -12.81
CA LEU A 246 3.25 -47.81 -12.90
C LEU A 246 3.29 -46.93 -11.65
N PHE A 247 4.44 -46.87 -11.00
CA PHE A 247 4.77 -45.90 -9.96
C PHE A 247 5.95 -45.04 -10.42
N PHE A 248 5.83 -43.73 -10.30
CA PHE A 248 6.96 -42.80 -10.42
C PHE A 248 7.67 -42.71 -9.08
N THR A 249 9.00 -42.75 -9.08
CA THR A 249 9.81 -42.44 -7.89
C THR A 249 10.13 -40.94 -7.86
N PRO A 250 10.63 -40.39 -6.73
CA PRO A 250 11.07 -39.00 -6.66
C PRO A 250 12.26 -38.65 -7.57
N ASP A 251 12.93 -39.65 -8.14
CA ASP A 251 14.09 -39.47 -9.02
C ASP A 251 13.71 -39.25 -10.49
N PHE A 252 12.44 -39.43 -10.89
CA PHE A 252 11.96 -39.21 -12.26
C PHE A 252 11.76 -37.71 -12.54
N ASP A 253 12.56 -37.15 -13.44
CA ASP A 253 12.52 -35.74 -13.84
C ASP A 253 11.60 -35.55 -15.05
N ALA A 254 10.40 -34.99 -14.83
CA ALA A 254 9.41 -34.77 -15.89
C ALA A 254 9.84 -33.81 -17.02
N GLU A 255 10.94 -33.05 -16.86
CA GLU A 255 11.50 -32.18 -17.91
C GLU A 255 12.64 -32.84 -18.69
N GLN A 256 13.32 -33.84 -18.12
CA GLN A 256 14.49 -34.49 -18.72
C GLN A 256 14.24 -35.94 -19.15
N ASP A 257 13.43 -36.68 -18.40
CA ASP A 257 13.14 -38.09 -18.64
C ASP A 257 11.97 -38.27 -19.62
N THR A 258 12.00 -39.41 -20.32
CA THR A 258 11.01 -39.78 -21.33
C THR A 258 10.30 -41.05 -20.90
N LEU A 259 8.96 -41.11 -20.95
CA LEU A 259 8.23 -42.37 -20.78
C LEU A 259 7.78 -42.91 -22.15
N THR A 260 8.52 -43.87 -22.70
CA THR A 260 8.20 -44.51 -23.99
C THR A 260 7.17 -45.62 -23.82
N TYR A 261 6.11 -45.61 -24.63
CA TYR A 261 5.20 -46.73 -24.81
C TYR A 261 5.41 -47.45 -26.15
N PHE A 262 5.21 -48.78 -26.15
CA PHE A 262 5.50 -49.58 -27.34
C PHE A 262 4.75 -50.91 -27.42
N CYS A 263 4.68 -51.43 -28.65
CA CYS A 263 4.32 -52.83 -28.89
C CYS A 263 5.57 -53.72 -28.82
N THR A 264 5.58 -54.73 -27.95
CA THR A 264 6.74 -55.65 -27.81
C THR A 264 7.00 -56.53 -29.05
N VAL A 265 5.98 -56.70 -29.91
CA VAL A 265 6.06 -57.49 -31.14
C VAL A 265 6.46 -56.65 -32.35
N HIS A 266 6.10 -55.36 -32.38
CA HIS A 266 6.21 -54.49 -33.56
C HIS A 266 7.09 -53.28 -33.27
N SER A 267 8.37 -53.35 -33.63
CA SER A 267 9.36 -52.29 -33.37
C SER A 267 9.12 -50.96 -34.11
N SER A 268 8.05 -50.86 -34.90
CA SER A 268 7.57 -49.61 -35.51
C SER A 268 6.47 -48.92 -34.70
N MET A 269 5.89 -49.60 -33.69
CA MET A 269 4.86 -49.05 -32.80
C MET A 269 5.55 -48.63 -31.50
N VAL A 270 6.23 -47.50 -31.55
CA VAL A 270 7.01 -46.93 -30.43
C VAL A 270 6.80 -45.41 -30.45
N ALA A 271 6.34 -44.84 -29.36
CA ALA A 271 6.18 -43.40 -29.19
C ALA A 271 6.27 -43.04 -27.70
N ASP A 272 6.54 -41.79 -27.40
CA ASP A 272 6.63 -41.30 -26.02
C ASP A 272 5.27 -40.73 -25.58
N PHE A 273 4.97 -40.86 -24.29
CA PHE A 273 3.88 -40.10 -23.69
C PHE A 273 4.25 -38.62 -23.63
N THR A 274 3.25 -37.76 -23.80
CA THR A 274 3.34 -36.39 -23.30
C THR A 274 3.29 -36.46 -21.78
N ILE A 275 4.33 -35.98 -21.10
CA ILE A 275 4.30 -35.81 -19.65
C ILE A 275 3.63 -34.46 -19.36
N ALA A 276 2.61 -34.47 -18.49
CA ALA A 276 1.98 -33.24 -18.02
C ALA A 276 2.98 -32.46 -17.15
N SER A 277 3.00 -31.14 -17.28
CA SER A 277 3.93 -30.31 -16.50
C SER A 277 3.66 -30.50 -15.00
N THR A 278 4.69 -30.94 -14.28
CA THR A 278 4.66 -31.19 -12.82
C THR A 278 4.77 -29.93 -11.98
N LEU A 279 4.78 -28.75 -12.62
CA LEU A 279 4.79 -27.48 -11.93
C LEU A 279 3.45 -27.31 -11.18
N ASN A 280 3.53 -26.92 -9.92
CA ASN A 280 2.35 -26.53 -9.17
C ASN A 280 1.91 -25.11 -9.57
N ASP A 281 0.72 -24.67 -9.14
CA ASP A 281 0.41 -23.23 -9.13
C ASP A 281 1.31 -22.48 -8.14
N ILE A 282 1.33 -21.15 -8.16
CA ILE A 282 2.21 -20.35 -7.28
C ILE A 282 1.99 -20.66 -5.78
N PRO A 283 0.76 -20.65 -5.22
CA PRO A 283 0.53 -21.04 -3.84
C PRO A 283 1.04 -22.44 -3.48
N ALA A 284 0.72 -23.46 -4.27
CA ALA A 284 1.17 -24.83 -4.00
C ALA A 284 2.68 -25.01 -4.21
N THR A 285 3.29 -24.26 -5.14
CA THR A 285 4.75 -24.18 -5.29
C THR A 285 5.40 -23.58 -4.04
N ALA A 286 4.83 -22.48 -3.51
CA ALA A 286 5.31 -21.85 -2.28
C ALA A 286 5.21 -22.80 -1.07
N THR A 287 4.07 -23.48 -0.88
CA THR A 287 3.90 -24.51 0.16
C THR A 287 4.98 -25.60 0.06
N GLY A 288 5.21 -26.15 -1.14
CA GLY A 288 6.19 -27.21 -1.38
C GLY A 288 7.64 -26.86 -1.06
N THR A 289 7.98 -25.58 -0.89
CA THR A 289 9.35 -25.17 -0.49
C THR A 289 9.68 -25.37 0.99
N GLY A 290 8.67 -25.47 1.87
CA GLY A 290 8.85 -25.53 3.33
C GLY A 290 9.44 -24.26 3.99
N ILE A 291 9.67 -23.16 3.26
CA ILE A 291 10.27 -21.90 3.78
C ILE A 291 9.38 -20.67 3.58
N HIS A 292 8.13 -20.87 3.17
CA HIS A 292 7.12 -19.85 2.89
C HIS A 292 5.83 -20.08 3.71
N THR A 293 5.91 -20.76 4.85
CA THR A 293 4.74 -21.09 5.69
C THR A 293 3.97 -19.85 6.14
N SER A 294 4.68 -18.76 6.47
CA SER A 294 4.16 -17.44 6.82
C SER A 294 3.51 -16.75 5.64
N LEU A 295 4.08 -16.87 4.44
CA LEU A 295 3.52 -16.30 3.22
C LEU A 295 2.20 -16.97 2.85
N VAL A 296 2.15 -18.31 2.88
CA VAL A 296 0.94 -19.08 2.58
C VAL A 296 -0.15 -18.80 3.61
N ALA A 297 0.19 -18.71 4.91
CA ALA A 297 -0.75 -18.30 5.95
C ALA A 297 -1.28 -16.87 5.75
N ALA A 298 -0.41 -15.92 5.37
CA ALA A 298 -0.81 -14.54 5.08
C ALA A 298 -1.75 -14.45 3.87
N LEU A 299 -1.46 -15.20 2.79
CA LEU A 299 -2.34 -15.31 1.62
C LEU A 299 -3.70 -15.91 1.96
N ALA A 300 -3.76 -16.88 2.87
CA ALA A 300 -5.01 -17.46 3.35
C ALA A 300 -5.86 -16.44 4.13
N GLN A 301 -5.25 -15.73 5.10
CA GLN A 301 -5.93 -14.69 5.88
C GLN A 301 -6.43 -13.52 5.03
N ALA A 302 -5.63 -13.09 4.05
CA ALA A 302 -6.00 -12.08 3.07
C ALA A 302 -7.01 -12.55 2.01
N ASN A 303 -7.40 -13.84 2.00
CA ASN A 303 -8.24 -14.48 0.97
C ASN A 303 -7.68 -14.38 -0.46
N LEU A 304 -6.34 -14.34 -0.60
CA LEU A 304 -5.63 -14.19 -1.87
C LEU A 304 -5.16 -15.51 -2.50
N VAL A 305 -5.29 -16.65 -1.81
CA VAL A 305 -4.88 -17.97 -2.35
C VAL A 305 -5.51 -18.21 -3.72
N THR A 306 -6.84 -18.22 -3.83
CA THR A 306 -7.56 -18.45 -5.09
C THR A 306 -7.26 -17.41 -6.17
N THR A 307 -6.86 -16.19 -5.78
CA THR A 307 -6.41 -15.14 -6.71
C THR A 307 -5.08 -15.53 -7.36
N LEU A 308 -4.13 -16.03 -6.56
CA LEU A 308 -2.82 -16.51 -7.04
C LEU A 308 -2.84 -17.94 -7.60
N GLN A 309 -3.96 -18.66 -7.50
CA GLN A 309 -4.24 -19.88 -8.30
C GLN A 309 -4.87 -19.55 -9.67
N GLY A 310 -5.22 -18.29 -9.94
CA GLY A 310 -5.75 -17.86 -11.23
C GLY A 310 -4.77 -18.10 -12.39
N THR A 311 -5.24 -17.99 -13.63
CA THR A 311 -4.48 -18.41 -14.83
C THR A 311 -3.14 -17.69 -15.06
N GLY A 312 -2.89 -16.58 -14.38
CA GLY A 312 -1.68 -15.77 -14.55
C GLY A 312 -1.48 -15.29 -16.01
N PRO A 313 -0.23 -15.18 -16.49
CA PRO A 313 1.01 -15.43 -15.76
C PRO A 313 1.31 -14.34 -14.71
N PHE A 314 1.85 -14.73 -13.57
CA PHE A 314 2.33 -13.82 -12.52
C PHE A 314 3.85 -13.92 -12.31
N THR A 315 4.44 -12.88 -11.73
CA THR A 315 5.79 -12.89 -11.15
C THR A 315 5.62 -12.52 -9.68
N VAL A 316 5.93 -13.47 -8.79
CA VAL A 316 5.75 -13.29 -7.34
C VAL A 316 7.11 -13.24 -6.66
N PHE A 317 7.37 -12.14 -5.96
CA PHE A 317 8.54 -12.01 -5.09
C PHE A 317 8.16 -12.60 -3.73
N ALA A 318 8.56 -13.84 -3.45
CA ALA A 318 8.10 -14.58 -2.28
C ALA A 318 9.08 -14.42 -1.09
N PRO A 319 8.72 -13.70 -0.02
CA PRO A 319 9.58 -13.55 1.15
C PRO A 319 9.57 -14.81 2.02
N THR A 320 10.77 -15.24 2.43
CA THR A 320 10.94 -16.39 3.33
C THR A 320 10.33 -16.17 4.72
N ASP A 321 10.12 -17.24 5.48
CA ASP A 321 9.66 -17.18 6.88
C ASP A 321 10.60 -16.36 7.79
N ALA A 322 11.90 -16.37 7.49
CA ALA A 322 12.88 -15.52 8.16
C ALA A 322 12.68 -14.03 7.82
N ALA A 323 12.26 -13.71 6.60
CA ALA A 323 11.94 -12.36 6.17
C ALA A 323 10.68 -11.80 6.86
N PHE A 324 9.61 -12.61 6.97
CA PHE A 324 8.42 -12.26 7.76
C PHE A 324 8.77 -11.98 9.23
N THR A 325 9.56 -12.87 9.83
CA THR A 325 10.05 -12.72 11.21
C THR A 325 10.88 -11.44 11.38
N ALA A 326 11.76 -11.12 10.42
CA ALA A 326 12.59 -9.91 10.45
C ALA A 326 11.79 -8.62 10.23
N ALA A 327 10.70 -8.67 9.47
CA ALA A 327 9.76 -7.57 9.30
C ALA A 327 8.89 -7.33 10.54
N GLY A 328 8.81 -8.29 11.47
CA GLY A 328 7.99 -8.19 12.68
C GLY A 328 6.49 -8.30 12.41
N ILE A 329 6.10 -8.95 11.31
CA ILE A 329 4.69 -9.15 10.94
C ILE A 329 4.13 -10.29 11.78
N ASP A 330 3.20 -9.95 12.67
CA ASP A 330 2.37 -10.90 13.42
C ASP A 330 0.99 -10.97 12.76
N LEU A 331 0.66 -12.09 12.12
CA LEU A 331 -0.63 -12.26 11.44
C LEU A 331 -1.83 -12.15 12.40
N SER A 332 -1.63 -12.38 13.70
CA SER A 332 -2.70 -12.20 14.69
C SER A 332 -3.04 -10.74 14.98
N SER A 333 -2.24 -9.76 14.54
CA SER A 333 -2.56 -8.33 14.62
C SER A 333 -3.31 -7.78 13.40
N PHE A 334 -3.81 -8.65 12.51
CA PHE A 334 -4.60 -8.29 11.33
C PHE A 334 -6.02 -8.82 11.49
N ASP A 335 -6.69 -8.42 12.58
CA ASP A 335 -8.00 -8.95 13.01
C ASP A 335 -9.19 -8.04 12.67
N THR A 336 -8.95 -6.81 12.18
CA THR A 336 -9.97 -5.93 11.61
C THR A 336 -9.94 -5.87 10.08
N ASP A 337 -11.07 -5.50 9.46
CA ASP A 337 -11.17 -5.27 8.01
C ASP A 337 -10.13 -4.25 7.49
N ALA A 338 -9.80 -3.25 8.30
CA ALA A 338 -8.85 -2.19 7.94
C ALA A 338 -7.40 -2.70 7.93
N GLU A 339 -7.01 -3.47 8.94
CA GLU A 339 -5.68 -4.11 8.97
C GLU A 339 -5.59 -5.16 7.87
N ASN A 340 -6.61 -6.01 7.68
CA ASN A 340 -6.61 -7.00 6.62
C ASN A 340 -6.53 -6.36 5.22
N ALA A 341 -7.09 -5.16 5.02
CA ALA A 341 -6.87 -4.38 3.79
C ALA A 341 -5.40 -3.95 3.63
N THR A 342 -4.70 -3.57 4.72
CA THR A 342 -3.24 -3.35 4.71
C THR A 342 -2.47 -4.64 4.41
N LEU A 343 -2.91 -5.81 4.89
CA LEU A 343 -2.30 -7.10 4.55
C LEU A 343 -2.47 -7.43 3.06
N VAL A 344 -3.66 -7.20 2.49
CA VAL A 344 -3.92 -7.36 1.05
C VAL A 344 -3.02 -6.44 0.22
N ASP A 345 -2.87 -5.17 0.62
CA ASP A 345 -2.00 -4.20 -0.04
C ASP A 345 -0.53 -4.66 -0.03
N ILE A 346 0.01 -5.01 1.15
CA ILE A 346 1.37 -5.57 1.29
C ILE A 346 1.54 -6.81 0.39
N LEU A 347 0.63 -7.77 0.44
CA LEU A 347 0.75 -9.01 -0.34
C LEU A 347 0.63 -8.78 -1.84
N THR A 348 -0.22 -7.85 -2.29
CA THR A 348 -0.36 -7.52 -3.72
C THR A 348 0.79 -6.67 -4.27
N TYR A 349 1.54 -5.95 -3.41
CA TYR A 349 2.80 -5.30 -3.79
C TYR A 349 3.94 -6.31 -4.13
N HIS A 350 3.85 -7.55 -3.66
CA HIS A 350 4.79 -8.62 -4.02
C HIS A 350 4.51 -9.28 -5.38
N VAL A 351 3.45 -8.88 -6.08
CA VAL A 351 2.97 -9.57 -7.30
C VAL A 351 3.00 -8.62 -8.49
N VAL A 352 3.66 -9.02 -9.57
CA VAL A 352 3.67 -8.31 -10.86
C VAL A 352 2.97 -9.17 -11.92
N SER A 353 2.21 -8.55 -12.82
CA SER A 353 1.58 -9.25 -13.95
C SER A 353 2.60 -9.60 -15.05
N GLY A 354 2.50 -10.80 -15.61
CA GLY A 354 3.49 -11.35 -16.55
C GLY A 354 4.43 -12.34 -15.85
N SER A 355 5.02 -13.29 -16.60
CA SER A 355 6.13 -14.11 -16.12
C SER A 355 7.45 -13.48 -16.58
N VAL A 356 8.24 -13.01 -15.61
CA VAL A 356 9.48 -12.27 -15.83
C VAL A 356 10.63 -13.03 -15.20
N ALA A 357 11.40 -13.74 -16.02
CA ALA A 357 12.61 -14.42 -15.58
C ALA A 357 13.70 -13.40 -15.17
N SER A 358 14.59 -13.80 -14.26
CA SER A 358 15.67 -12.94 -13.74
C SER A 358 16.60 -12.44 -14.85
N THR A 359 16.78 -13.25 -15.90
CA THR A 359 17.55 -12.93 -17.10
C THR A 359 16.94 -11.83 -17.97
N ALA A 360 15.66 -11.48 -17.77
CA ALA A 360 14.98 -10.37 -18.44
C ALA A 360 15.05 -9.04 -17.64
N LEU A 361 15.48 -9.08 -16.38
CA LEU A 361 15.61 -7.90 -15.52
C LEU A 361 16.87 -7.10 -15.88
N THR A 362 16.76 -5.78 -15.84
CA THR A 362 17.88 -4.86 -16.08
C THR A 362 17.99 -3.82 -14.97
N ASP A 363 19.20 -3.30 -14.75
CA ASP A 363 19.46 -2.32 -13.68
C ASP A 363 18.66 -1.02 -13.90
N GLY A 364 17.93 -0.59 -12.86
CA GLY A 364 17.03 0.56 -12.93
C GLY A 364 15.70 0.30 -13.64
N MET A 365 15.38 -0.96 -14.00
CA MET A 365 14.05 -1.34 -14.49
C MET A 365 13.01 -1.14 -13.39
N THR A 366 11.79 -0.74 -13.76
CA THR A 366 10.63 -0.71 -12.85
C THR A 366 9.51 -1.58 -13.39
N ALA A 367 8.65 -2.08 -12.49
CA ALA A 367 7.40 -2.75 -12.83
C ALA A 367 6.30 -2.35 -11.84
N THR A 368 5.07 -2.25 -12.33
CA THR A 368 3.90 -1.98 -11.50
C THR A 368 3.37 -3.28 -10.90
N ALA A 369 3.26 -3.32 -9.57
CA ALA A 369 2.70 -4.43 -8.82
C ALA A 369 1.17 -4.40 -8.83
N LEU A 370 0.51 -5.45 -8.32
CA LEU A 370 -0.95 -5.58 -8.35
C LEU A 370 -1.67 -4.57 -7.46
N ASN A 371 -1.02 -4.01 -6.43
CA ASN A 371 -1.59 -2.92 -5.63
C ASN A 371 -1.61 -1.56 -6.38
N GLY A 372 -0.81 -1.43 -7.45
CA GLY A 372 -0.68 -0.21 -8.26
C GLY A 372 0.62 0.57 -8.06
N ASP A 373 1.41 0.25 -7.03
CA ASP A 373 2.74 0.83 -6.82
C ASP A 373 3.79 0.23 -7.74
N ASN A 374 4.94 0.90 -7.84
CA ASN A 374 6.08 0.39 -8.60
C ASN A 374 7.11 -0.27 -7.67
N VAL A 375 7.63 -1.41 -8.11
CA VAL A 375 8.89 -1.99 -7.63
C VAL A 375 10.03 -1.59 -8.57
N THR A 376 11.24 -1.46 -8.03
CA THR A 376 12.45 -1.10 -8.79
C THR A 376 13.49 -2.22 -8.70
N PHE A 377 14.10 -2.59 -9.82
CA PHE A 377 15.11 -3.63 -9.89
C PHE A 377 16.52 -3.05 -9.93
N THR A 378 17.39 -3.54 -9.04
CA THR A 378 18.84 -3.29 -9.10
C THR A 378 19.52 -4.58 -9.54
N VAL A 379 20.32 -4.53 -10.61
CA VAL A 379 20.98 -5.71 -11.20
C VAL A 379 22.47 -5.46 -11.31
N ASN A 380 23.26 -6.13 -10.47
CA ASN A 380 24.71 -5.91 -10.42
C ASN A 380 25.48 -7.22 -10.16
N ALA A 381 26.80 -7.14 -9.99
CA ALA A 381 27.66 -8.30 -9.82
C ALA A 381 27.40 -9.14 -8.56
N ALA A 382 26.62 -8.65 -7.60
CA ALA A 382 26.17 -9.39 -6.42
C ALA A 382 24.84 -10.13 -6.62
N GLY A 383 24.08 -9.83 -7.69
CA GLY A 383 22.80 -10.45 -8.00
C GLY A 383 21.71 -9.46 -8.39
N VAL A 384 20.46 -9.89 -8.22
CA VAL A 384 19.24 -9.10 -8.43
C VAL A 384 18.67 -8.69 -7.07
N GLN A 385 18.28 -7.42 -6.94
CA GLN A 385 17.43 -6.94 -5.86
C GLN A 385 16.14 -6.37 -6.43
N VAL A 386 15.05 -6.53 -5.69
CA VAL A 386 13.76 -5.84 -5.90
C VAL A 386 13.54 -4.91 -4.71
N ASN A 387 13.49 -3.61 -4.99
CA ASN A 387 13.74 -2.55 -4.01
C ASN A 387 15.03 -2.86 -3.21
N ASP A 388 14.93 -2.97 -1.88
CA ASP A 388 16.04 -3.32 -0.98
C ASP A 388 16.12 -4.83 -0.65
N ALA A 389 15.25 -5.68 -1.23
CA ALA A 389 15.23 -7.13 -0.96
C ALA A 389 16.10 -7.89 -1.99
N ASN A 390 16.97 -8.78 -1.52
CA ASN A 390 17.79 -9.62 -2.39
C ASN A 390 16.97 -10.81 -2.88
N VAL A 391 17.05 -11.13 -4.17
CA VAL A 391 16.56 -12.40 -4.71
C VAL A 391 17.56 -13.49 -4.34
N VAL A 392 17.18 -14.37 -3.41
CA VAL A 392 18.04 -15.46 -2.90
C VAL A 392 17.89 -16.76 -3.69
N THR A 393 16.74 -16.97 -4.33
CA THR A 393 16.51 -18.03 -5.32
C THR A 393 15.65 -17.45 -6.43
N ALA A 394 16.20 -17.33 -7.63
CA ALA A 394 15.50 -16.82 -8.80
C ALA A 394 14.83 -17.95 -9.59
N ASP A 395 13.86 -17.58 -10.42
CA ASP A 395 13.32 -18.40 -11.50
C ASP A 395 12.69 -19.76 -11.08
N VAL A 396 12.04 -19.81 -9.91
CA VAL A 396 11.25 -20.98 -9.50
C VAL A 396 9.96 -21.02 -10.32
N ALA A 397 9.85 -21.97 -11.24
CA ALA A 397 8.73 -22.04 -12.18
C ALA A 397 7.43 -22.55 -11.51
N ALA A 398 6.30 -22.07 -12.01
CA ALA A 398 4.94 -22.49 -11.62
C ALA A 398 4.04 -22.52 -12.88
N THR A 399 2.96 -23.31 -12.89
CA THR A 399 2.03 -23.41 -14.04
C THR A 399 1.45 -22.07 -14.47
N ASN A 400 1.23 -21.17 -13.52
CA ASN A 400 0.65 -19.86 -13.72
C ASN A 400 1.63 -18.70 -13.46
N GLY A 401 2.95 -18.93 -13.50
CA GLY A 401 3.92 -17.86 -13.38
C GLY A 401 5.32 -18.27 -12.95
N ILE A 402 5.98 -17.39 -12.22
CA ILE A 402 7.34 -17.58 -11.71
C ILE A 402 7.48 -16.95 -10.33
N ILE A 403 8.25 -17.60 -9.45
CA ILE A 403 8.55 -17.13 -8.11
C ILE A 403 10.03 -16.74 -8.04
N HIS A 404 10.30 -15.56 -7.48
CA HIS A 404 11.62 -15.12 -7.04
C HIS A 404 11.61 -15.06 -5.51
N VAL A 405 12.33 -15.96 -4.86
CA VAL A 405 12.43 -16.00 -3.40
C VAL A 405 13.28 -14.84 -2.91
N ILE A 406 12.80 -14.07 -1.92
CA ILE A 406 13.47 -12.86 -1.41
C ILE A 406 13.74 -12.91 0.10
N ASP A 407 14.77 -12.16 0.54
CA ASP A 407 15.24 -12.14 1.95
C ASP A 407 14.56 -11.10 2.85
N LYS A 408 13.65 -10.28 2.32
CA LYS A 408 12.87 -9.27 3.05
C LYS A 408 11.44 -9.22 2.53
N VAL A 409 10.49 -8.86 3.39
CA VAL A 409 9.13 -8.49 2.94
C VAL A 409 9.21 -7.12 2.25
N LEU A 410 8.61 -6.99 1.07
CA LEU A 410 8.40 -5.73 0.39
C LEU A 410 7.26 -4.98 1.07
N MET A 411 7.57 -3.85 1.70
CA MET A 411 6.57 -2.93 2.19
C MET A 411 6.18 -1.97 1.07
N PRO A 412 4.88 -1.78 0.76
CA PRO A 412 4.43 -0.70 -0.11
C PRO A 412 5.01 0.65 0.34
N PRO A 413 5.30 1.57 -0.58
CA PRO A 413 5.54 2.97 -0.22
C PRO A 413 4.37 3.46 0.65
N ALA A 414 4.65 4.11 1.78
CA ALA A 414 3.58 4.61 2.63
C ALA A 414 2.73 5.61 1.85
N ASP A 415 1.43 5.32 1.75
CA ASP A 415 0.42 6.19 1.13
C ASP A 415 0.53 7.59 1.74
N LEU A 416 1.03 8.54 0.94
CA LEU A 416 1.26 9.89 1.44
C LEU A 416 -0.10 10.56 1.69
N VAL A 417 -0.36 10.97 2.92
CA VAL A 417 -1.55 11.78 3.24
C VAL A 417 -1.30 13.26 2.96
N ASP A 418 -2.36 14.07 2.95
CA ASP A 418 -2.25 15.51 2.70
C ASP A 418 -1.46 16.24 3.81
N ILE A 419 -0.92 17.41 3.49
CA ILE A 419 -0.08 18.20 4.42
C ILE A 419 -0.74 18.43 5.80
N PRO A 420 -2.01 18.87 5.91
CA PRO A 420 -2.69 18.99 7.20
C PRO A 420 -2.80 17.67 7.98
N THR A 421 -3.02 16.55 7.30
CA THR A 421 -3.08 15.22 7.92
C THR A 421 -1.71 14.77 8.41
N VAL A 422 -0.63 14.98 7.62
CA VAL A 422 0.76 14.73 8.07
C VAL A 422 1.06 15.57 9.31
N ALA A 423 0.79 16.89 9.27
CA ALA A 423 1.02 17.79 10.40
C ALA A 423 0.30 17.31 11.68
N THR A 424 -0.96 16.91 11.56
CA THR A 424 -1.77 16.36 12.67
C THR A 424 -1.13 15.11 13.27
N GLY A 425 -0.62 14.19 12.43
CA GLY A 425 0.01 12.95 12.88
C GLY A 425 1.34 13.13 13.63
N THR A 426 2.03 14.26 13.46
CA THR A 426 3.35 14.48 14.09
C THR A 426 3.34 14.70 15.61
N GLY A 427 2.21 15.14 16.18
CA GLY A 427 2.11 15.53 17.59
C GLY A 427 2.91 16.76 18.03
N ILE A 428 3.60 17.46 17.10
CA ILE A 428 4.41 18.67 17.39
C ILE A 428 3.94 19.92 16.62
N HIS A 429 2.80 19.82 15.92
CA HIS A 429 2.17 20.87 15.11
C HIS A 429 0.71 21.14 15.53
N THR A 430 0.37 20.87 16.79
CA THR A 430 -0.98 21.07 17.35
C THR A 430 -1.47 22.52 17.18
N ALA A 431 -0.59 23.48 17.45
CA ALA A 431 -0.85 24.92 17.30
C ALA A 431 -0.97 25.32 15.82
N LEU A 432 -0.17 24.74 14.93
CA LEU A 432 -0.27 24.97 13.48
C LEU A 432 -1.62 24.50 12.93
N VAL A 433 -2.04 23.28 13.28
CA VAL A 433 -3.33 22.72 12.82
C VAL A 433 -4.52 23.53 13.38
N ALA A 434 -4.44 23.98 14.64
CA ALA A 434 -5.43 24.89 15.21
C ALA A 434 -5.48 26.25 14.47
N ALA A 435 -4.31 26.84 14.17
CA ALA A 435 -4.22 28.11 13.44
C ALA A 435 -4.78 27.99 12.02
N LEU A 436 -4.43 26.93 11.28
CA LEU A 436 -4.99 26.62 9.96
C LEU A 436 -6.51 26.43 9.99
N THR A 437 -7.05 25.87 11.08
CA THR A 437 -8.50 25.70 11.26
C THR A 437 -9.20 27.05 11.47
N GLN A 438 -8.66 27.92 12.35
CA GLN A 438 -9.22 29.25 12.61
C GLN A 438 -9.15 30.18 11.38
N ALA A 439 -8.04 30.11 10.64
CA ALA A 439 -7.86 30.81 9.37
C ALA A 439 -8.67 30.23 8.20
N ASN A 440 -9.38 29.11 8.39
CA ASN A 440 -10.09 28.35 7.35
C ASN A 440 -9.19 27.90 6.16
N LEU A 441 -7.91 27.63 6.43
CA LEU A 441 -6.90 27.26 5.42
C LEU A 441 -6.69 25.74 5.28
N VAL A 442 -7.34 24.90 6.10
CA VAL A 442 -7.21 23.43 6.04
C VAL A 442 -7.53 22.92 4.63
N SER A 443 -8.70 23.23 4.08
CA SER A 443 -9.10 22.79 2.74
C SER A 443 -8.20 23.33 1.62
N THR A 444 -7.60 24.52 1.80
CA THR A 444 -6.60 25.08 0.88
C THR A 444 -5.35 24.20 0.84
N LEU A 445 -4.83 23.78 2.00
CA LEU A 445 -3.67 22.90 2.11
C LEU A 445 -4.00 21.40 1.94
N GLN A 446 -5.27 21.02 1.81
CA GLN A 446 -5.70 19.72 1.26
C GLN A 446 -5.90 19.75 -0.27
N GLY A 447 -5.74 20.92 -0.91
CA GLY A 447 -5.84 21.08 -2.35
C GLY A 447 -4.77 20.30 -3.12
N THR A 448 -4.87 20.24 -4.45
CA THR A 448 -4.04 19.38 -5.32
C THR A 448 -2.53 19.65 -5.28
N GLY A 449 -2.08 20.78 -4.71
CA GLY A 449 -0.67 21.14 -4.64
C GLY A 449 0.01 21.23 -6.02
N PRO A 450 1.32 20.93 -6.12
CA PRO A 450 2.24 20.64 -5.02
C PRO A 450 2.59 21.91 -4.20
N PHE A 451 2.70 21.75 -2.87
CA PHE A 451 3.14 22.80 -1.96
C PHE A 451 4.49 22.48 -1.30
N THR A 452 5.22 23.51 -0.89
CA THR A 452 6.34 23.42 0.05
C THR A 452 5.96 24.21 1.28
N VAL A 453 5.75 23.52 2.41
CA VAL A 453 5.26 24.13 3.65
C VAL A 453 6.35 24.11 4.69
N PHE A 454 6.73 25.29 5.16
CA PHE A 454 7.63 25.44 6.29
C PHE A 454 6.79 25.37 7.57
N ALA A 455 6.75 24.24 8.25
CA ALA A 455 5.82 23.98 9.35
C ALA A 455 6.47 24.32 10.71
N PRO A 456 6.07 25.41 11.39
CA PRO A 456 6.61 25.75 12.70
C PRO A 456 6.04 24.85 13.80
N THR A 457 6.93 24.34 14.65
CA THR A 457 6.55 23.50 15.80
C THR A 457 5.72 24.25 16.85
N ASP A 458 5.06 23.52 17.75
CA ASP A 458 4.32 24.09 18.89
C ASP A 458 5.21 24.96 19.81
N ALA A 459 6.50 24.61 19.91
CA ALA A 459 7.50 25.42 20.59
C ALA A 459 7.80 26.74 19.85
N ALA A 460 7.81 26.72 18.52
CA ALA A 460 7.99 27.91 17.68
C ALA A 460 6.80 28.88 17.81
N PHE A 461 5.56 28.37 17.78
CA PHE A 461 4.35 29.17 18.06
C PHE A 461 4.40 29.82 19.45
N THR A 462 4.77 29.03 20.47
CA THR A 462 4.93 29.51 21.85
C THR A 462 5.99 30.61 21.95
N ALA A 463 7.14 30.44 21.28
CA ALA A 463 8.23 31.42 21.27
C ALA A 463 7.88 32.71 20.50
N ALA A 464 7.02 32.62 19.49
CA ALA A 464 6.48 33.76 18.75
C ALA A 464 5.43 34.56 19.55
N GLY A 465 4.89 34.00 20.64
CA GLY A 465 3.87 34.64 21.47
C GLY A 465 2.49 34.72 20.80
N ILE A 466 2.22 33.85 19.82
CA ILE A 466 0.93 33.79 19.12
C ILE A 466 -0.09 33.09 20.03
N ASP A 467 -1.05 33.85 20.54
CA ASP A 467 -2.24 33.34 21.22
C ASP A 467 -3.42 33.39 20.26
N LEU A 468 -3.88 32.23 19.79
CA LEU A 468 -4.98 32.14 18.83
C LEU A 468 -6.31 32.73 19.36
N SER A 469 -6.46 32.90 20.69
CA SER A 469 -7.64 33.54 21.27
C SER A 469 -7.69 35.06 21.05
N THR A 470 -6.60 35.70 20.60
CA THR A 470 -6.57 37.13 20.24
C THR A 470 -6.80 37.38 18.74
N PHE A 471 -7.27 36.36 18.01
CA PHE A 471 -7.59 36.46 16.58
C PHE A 471 -9.10 36.30 16.38
N ASP A 472 -9.89 37.13 17.08
CA ASP A 472 -11.36 37.01 17.16
C ASP A 472 -12.11 38.02 16.28
N THR A 473 -11.42 38.99 15.67
CA THR A 473 -11.96 39.86 14.61
C THR A 473 -11.54 39.44 13.21
N ASP A 474 -12.32 39.83 12.19
CA ASP A 474 -11.99 39.61 10.77
C ASP A 474 -10.62 40.21 10.39
N ALA A 475 -10.23 41.33 11.00
CA ALA A 475 -8.97 42.02 10.74
C ALA A 475 -7.76 41.25 11.30
N GLU A 476 -7.86 40.75 12.54
CA GLU A 476 -6.80 39.91 13.12
C GLU A 476 -6.74 38.57 12.38
N ASN A 477 -7.87 37.93 12.09
CA ASN A 477 -7.88 36.67 11.33
C ASN A 477 -7.30 36.84 9.91
N ALA A 478 -7.44 38.01 9.28
CA ALA A 478 -6.72 38.32 8.04
C ALA A 478 -5.19 38.36 8.25
N THR A 479 -4.70 38.92 9.37
CA THR A 479 -3.28 38.83 9.76
C THR A 479 -2.85 37.38 10.01
N LEU A 480 -3.70 36.53 10.59
CA LEU A 480 -3.40 35.10 10.76
C LEU A 480 -3.29 34.37 9.40
N VAL A 481 -4.19 34.66 8.46
CA VAL A 481 -4.14 34.13 7.09
C VAL A 481 -2.84 34.56 6.39
N ASP A 482 -2.45 35.82 6.50
CA ASP A 482 -1.21 36.35 5.93
C ASP A 482 0.03 35.64 6.50
N ILE A 483 0.16 35.57 7.83
CA ILE A 483 1.25 34.84 8.52
C ILE A 483 1.29 33.37 8.04
N LEU A 484 0.16 32.67 8.03
CA LEU A 484 0.13 31.25 7.65
C LEU A 484 0.44 31.03 6.17
N THR A 485 0.01 31.92 5.28
CA THR A 485 0.31 31.81 3.84
C THR A 485 1.74 32.22 3.49
N TYR A 486 2.43 33.01 4.33
CA TYR A 486 3.87 33.26 4.21
C TYR A 486 4.75 32.00 4.46
N HIS A 487 4.20 30.97 5.10
CA HIS A 487 4.89 29.68 5.30
C HIS A 487 4.74 28.70 4.12
N VAL A 488 4.00 29.08 3.07
CA VAL A 488 3.62 28.18 1.96
C VAL A 488 4.21 28.70 0.65
N VAL A 489 5.03 27.88 -0.02
CA VAL A 489 5.57 28.16 -1.36
C VAL A 489 4.94 27.18 -2.36
N SER A 490 4.69 27.63 -3.59
CA SER A 490 4.18 26.76 -4.67
C SER A 490 5.28 25.89 -5.27
N GLY A 491 4.98 24.62 -5.55
CA GLY A 491 5.97 23.62 -5.96
C GLY A 491 6.35 22.69 -4.81
N SER A 492 6.84 21.48 -5.11
CA SER A 492 7.48 20.60 -4.11
C SER A 492 9.00 20.75 -4.25
N VAL A 493 9.64 21.33 -3.24
CA VAL A 493 11.07 21.68 -3.25
C VAL A 493 11.78 20.96 -2.12
N ALA A 494 12.53 19.92 -2.46
CA ALA A 494 13.39 19.20 -1.53
C ALA A 494 14.56 20.07 -1.04
N SER A 495 15.07 19.78 0.16
CA SER A 495 16.17 20.52 0.78
C SER A 495 17.45 20.50 -0.07
N THR A 496 17.66 19.42 -0.81
CA THR A 496 18.77 19.24 -1.76
C THR A 496 18.69 20.15 -2.98
N ALA A 497 17.54 20.75 -3.27
CA ALA A 497 17.35 21.74 -4.33
C ALA A 497 17.51 23.19 -3.82
N LEU A 498 17.63 23.41 -2.51
CA LEU A 498 17.83 24.73 -1.92
C LEU A 498 19.32 25.13 -2.00
N THR A 499 19.59 26.36 -2.42
CA THR A 499 20.94 26.92 -2.50
C THR A 499 21.06 28.20 -1.69
N ASP A 500 22.27 28.51 -1.22
CA ASP A 500 22.52 29.73 -0.44
C ASP A 500 22.17 30.99 -1.24
N GLY A 501 21.38 31.88 -0.63
CA GLY A 501 20.87 33.10 -1.26
C GLY A 501 19.71 32.90 -2.26
N LEU A 502 19.14 31.68 -2.37
CA LEU A 502 17.91 31.46 -3.12
C LEU A 502 16.75 32.24 -2.49
N THR A 503 15.85 32.75 -3.31
CA THR A 503 14.58 33.35 -2.86
C THR A 503 13.40 32.66 -3.54
N ALA A 504 12.26 32.60 -2.84
CA ALA A 504 11.00 32.10 -3.38
C ALA A 504 9.84 32.96 -2.90
N THR A 505 8.83 33.13 -3.74
CA THR A 505 7.61 33.85 -3.39
C THR A 505 6.65 32.91 -2.66
N ALA A 506 6.25 33.29 -1.46
CA ALA A 506 5.26 32.60 -0.65
C ALA A 506 3.83 32.95 -1.11
N LEU A 507 2.84 32.22 -0.59
CA LEU A 507 1.45 32.30 -1.04
C LEU A 507 0.76 33.62 -0.66
N ASN A 508 1.27 34.35 0.34
CA ASN A 508 0.82 35.71 0.65
C ASN A 508 1.32 36.77 -0.37
N GLY A 509 2.37 36.45 -1.15
CA GLY A 509 2.97 37.33 -2.15
C GLY A 509 4.36 37.87 -1.77
N ASP A 510 4.80 37.72 -0.52
CA ASP A 510 6.15 38.10 -0.08
C ASP A 510 7.19 37.06 -0.46
N ASN A 511 8.47 37.45 -0.39
CA ASN A 511 9.58 36.52 -0.60
C ASN A 511 10.15 35.99 0.71
N VAL A 512 10.41 34.68 0.74
CA VAL A 512 11.30 34.03 1.71
C VAL A 512 12.71 33.90 1.10
N THR A 513 13.74 33.93 1.94
CA THR A 513 15.15 33.80 1.55
C THR A 513 15.79 32.58 2.22
N PHE A 514 16.54 31.77 1.47
CA PHE A 514 17.20 30.58 1.99
C PHE A 514 18.68 30.84 2.25
N THR A 515 19.14 30.44 3.43
CA THR A 515 20.58 30.38 3.76
C THR A 515 20.98 28.92 3.90
N VAL A 516 21.99 28.48 3.16
CA VAL A 516 22.42 27.06 3.14
C VAL A 516 23.92 27.00 3.40
N ASN A 517 24.29 26.45 4.56
CA ASN A 517 25.68 26.39 5.00
C ASN A 517 25.98 25.09 5.78
N ALA A 518 27.19 24.96 6.31
CA ALA A 518 27.63 23.75 7.02
C ALA A 518 26.84 23.42 8.31
N ALA A 519 26.02 24.35 8.83
CA ALA A 519 25.12 24.11 9.96
C ALA A 519 23.71 23.66 9.53
N GLY A 520 23.37 23.70 8.24
CA GLY A 520 22.07 23.28 7.70
C GLY A 520 21.41 24.31 6.79
N VAL A 521 20.09 24.17 6.64
CA VAL A 521 19.21 25.05 5.87
C VAL A 521 18.44 25.96 6.85
N GLN A 522 18.38 27.26 6.54
CA GLN A 522 17.47 28.21 7.16
C GLN A 522 16.56 28.84 6.10
N VAL A 523 15.32 29.13 6.48
CA VAL A 523 14.37 29.96 5.74
C VAL A 523 14.15 31.23 6.55
N ASN A 524 14.51 32.38 5.98
CA ASN A 524 14.79 33.62 6.71
C ASN A 524 15.71 33.34 7.91
N ASP A 525 15.25 33.60 9.13
CA ASP A 525 15.97 33.33 10.38
C ASP A 525 15.56 32.02 11.07
N ALA A 526 14.69 31.19 10.47
CA ALA A 526 14.21 29.94 11.05
C ALA A 526 15.04 28.74 10.55
N ASN A 527 15.49 27.87 11.46
CA ASN A 527 16.23 26.66 11.11
C ASN A 527 15.26 25.56 10.68
N VAL A 528 15.56 24.86 9.60
CA VAL A 528 14.88 23.61 9.24
C VAL A 528 15.43 22.50 10.14
N VAL A 529 14.61 22.02 11.08
CA VAL A 529 14.98 20.97 12.06
C VAL A 529 14.70 19.56 11.57
N THR A 530 13.71 19.40 10.68
CA THR A 530 13.45 18.17 9.93
C THR A 530 13.06 18.55 8.52
N ALA A 531 13.89 18.17 7.54
CA ALA A 531 13.65 18.43 6.14
C ALA A 531 12.91 17.27 5.46
N ASP A 532 12.35 17.55 4.28
CA ASP A 532 11.90 16.56 3.30
C ASP A 532 10.83 15.56 3.78
N VAL A 533 9.93 16.00 4.67
CA VAL A 533 8.77 15.20 5.09
C VAL A 533 7.74 15.20 3.96
N ALA A 534 7.59 14.07 3.26
CA ALA A 534 6.71 13.95 2.10
C ALA A 534 5.21 13.93 2.47
N ALA A 535 4.37 14.47 1.57
CA ALA A 535 2.92 14.46 1.63
C ALA A 535 2.35 14.31 0.21
N SER A 536 1.11 13.82 0.02
CA SER A 536 0.58 13.54 -1.33
C SER A 536 0.46 14.77 -2.20
N ASN A 537 0.29 15.94 -1.58
CA ASN A 537 0.17 17.22 -2.24
C ASN A 537 1.35 18.17 -1.96
N GLY A 538 2.52 17.64 -1.55
CA GLY A 538 3.71 18.47 -1.40
C GLY A 538 4.80 17.92 -0.48
N ILE A 539 5.52 18.84 0.16
CA ILE A 539 6.62 18.54 1.08
C ILE A 539 6.59 19.50 2.26
N ILE A 540 6.95 19.00 3.44
CA ILE A 540 7.01 19.75 4.69
C ILE A 540 8.47 19.84 5.16
N HIS A 541 8.88 21.07 5.48
CA HIS A 541 10.12 21.36 6.19
C HIS A 541 9.76 21.88 7.59
N VAL A 542 10.02 21.09 8.63
CA VAL A 542 9.73 21.49 10.01
C VAL A 542 10.72 22.56 10.46
N ILE A 543 10.24 23.67 11.02
CA ILE A 543 11.06 24.82 11.43
C ILE A 543 10.93 25.18 12.92
N ASP A 544 11.99 25.78 13.47
CA ASP A 544 12.11 26.14 14.90
C ASP A 544 11.55 27.51 15.29
N LYS A 545 11.08 28.32 14.32
CA LYS A 545 10.47 29.65 14.52
C LYS A 545 9.31 29.85 13.56
N VAL A 546 8.31 30.64 13.96
CA VAL A 546 7.28 31.13 13.03
C VAL A 546 7.89 32.19 12.11
N LEU A 547 7.68 32.06 10.81
CA LEU A 547 7.99 33.08 9.82
C LEU A 547 6.98 34.22 9.94
N MET A 548 7.48 35.43 10.24
CA MET A 548 6.67 36.64 10.20
C MET A 548 6.84 37.28 8.82
N PRO A 549 5.74 37.63 8.11
CA PRO A 549 5.80 38.46 6.92
C PRO A 549 6.61 39.73 7.17
N PRO A 550 7.30 40.29 6.16
CA PRO A 550 7.79 41.65 6.23
C PRO A 550 6.66 42.58 6.65
N ALA A 551 6.93 43.54 7.55
CA ALA A 551 5.92 44.54 7.87
C ALA A 551 5.53 45.28 6.59
N ASP A 552 4.25 45.17 6.20
CA ASP A 552 3.65 45.96 5.14
C ASP A 552 4.10 47.42 5.29
N PRO A 553 4.52 48.09 4.21
CA PRO A 553 4.78 49.52 4.28
C PRO A 553 3.46 50.21 4.61
N VAL A 554 3.29 50.54 5.90
CA VAL A 554 2.14 51.28 6.43
C VAL A 554 1.89 52.43 5.45
N PRO A 555 0.72 52.50 4.79
CA PRO A 555 0.44 53.57 3.86
C PRO A 555 0.66 54.88 4.62
N GLU A 556 1.61 55.70 4.16
CA GLU A 556 1.85 56.98 4.81
C GLU A 556 0.50 57.69 4.93
N PRO A 557 0.11 58.17 6.13
CA PRO A 557 -1.20 58.76 6.31
C PRO A 557 -1.32 59.90 5.31
N VAL A 558 -2.23 59.75 4.34
CA VAL A 558 -2.39 60.68 3.22
C VAL A 558 -2.82 62.02 3.82
N LEU A 559 -1.83 62.88 4.07
CA LEU A 559 -2.04 64.16 4.70
C LEU A 559 -2.95 64.98 3.78
N PRO A 560 -4.08 65.52 4.29
CA PRO A 560 -5.00 66.27 3.44
C PRO A 560 -4.27 67.43 2.76
N ASP A 561 -4.66 67.69 1.51
CA ASP A 561 -4.14 68.80 0.72
C ASP A 561 -4.40 70.13 1.43
N CYS A 562 -3.47 71.08 1.27
CA CYS A 562 -3.56 72.37 1.94
C CYS A 562 -4.41 73.36 1.15
N ASP A 563 -5.65 73.58 1.58
CA ASP A 563 -6.47 74.70 1.09
C ASP A 563 -5.83 76.07 1.41
N ALA A 564 -5.17 76.16 2.56
CA ALA A 564 -4.46 77.36 3.00
C ALA A 564 -3.22 77.04 3.83
N THR A 565 -2.17 77.84 3.69
CA THR A 565 -0.91 77.66 4.43
C THR A 565 -0.58 78.87 5.30
N VAL A 566 -0.32 78.63 6.58
CA VAL A 566 0.25 79.58 7.53
C VAL A 566 1.73 79.26 7.72
N ARG A 567 2.59 80.27 7.58
CA ARG A 567 4.05 80.16 7.75
C ARG A 567 4.54 81.09 8.87
N ILE A 568 5.81 81.01 9.21
CA ILE A 568 6.46 82.03 10.05
C ILE A 568 6.87 83.21 9.15
N ALA A 569 6.63 84.43 9.62
CA ALA A 569 7.06 85.64 8.91
C ALA A 569 8.60 85.80 9.00
N PRO A 570 9.28 86.48 8.06
CA PRO A 570 10.74 86.66 8.07
C PRO A 570 11.34 87.33 9.33
N SER A 571 10.51 87.89 10.22
CA SER A 571 10.96 88.40 11.51
C SER A 571 11.03 87.34 12.61
N GLY A 572 10.67 86.08 12.34
CA GLY A 572 10.64 84.98 13.30
C GLY A 572 9.65 85.14 14.46
N LEU A 573 8.71 86.10 14.40
CA LEU A 573 7.89 86.49 15.57
C LEU A 573 6.40 86.72 15.24
N LYS A 574 5.95 86.31 14.05
CA LYS A 574 4.55 86.40 13.61
C LYS A 574 4.22 85.23 12.71
N TYR A 575 2.97 84.78 12.76
CA TYR A 575 2.39 83.96 11.69
C TYR A 575 2.11 84.82 10.45
N THR A 576 2.25 84.24 9.27
CA THR A 576 1.87 84.86 8.01
C THR A 576 1.05 83.87 7.15
N PRO A 577 -0.22 84.17 6.84
CA PRO A 577 -1.02 85.26 7.41
C PRO A 577 -1.27 85.04 8.92
N SER A 578 -1.51 86.12 9.67
CA SER A 578 -1.93 86.04 11.08
C SER A 578 -3.46 85.95 11.25
N GLU A 579 -4.20 86.23 10.19
CA GLU A 579 -5.66 86.07 10.11
C GLU A 579 -5.98 85.41 8.77
N LEU A 580 -6.74 84.32 8.81
CA LEU A 580 -7.11 83.53 7.65
C LEU A 580 -8.62 83.27 7.69
N THR A 581 -9.30 83.38 6.54
CA THR A 581 -10.71 82.99 6.40
C THR A 581 -10.80 81.80 5.44
N ILE A 582 -11.57 80.78 5.83
CA ILE A 582 -11.78 79.53 5.08
C ILE A 582 -13.25 79.13 5.08
N THR A 583 -13.66 78.27 4.14
CA THR A 583 -14.96 77.60 4.21
C THR A 583 -14.88 76.31 5.03
N VAL A 584 -16.03 75.82 5.51
CA VAL A 584 -16.13 74.53 6.21
C VAL A 584 -15.59 73.40 5.33
N GLY A 585 -14.89 72.45 5.95
CA GLY A 585 -14.24 71.31 5.28
C GLY A 585 -12.88 71.63 4.68
N GLN A 586 -12.38 72.88 4.78
CA GLN A 586 -11.03 73.22 4.31
C GLN A 586 -9.95 72.92 5.35
N THR A 587 -8.77 72.57 4.86
CA THR A 587 -7.59 72.22 5.64
C THR A 587 -6.59 73.37 5.72
N VAL A 588 -6.26 73.79 6.93
CA VAL A 588 -5.19 74.76 7.20
C VAL A 588 -3.92 74.02 7.57
N CYS A 589 -2.83 74.36 6.88
CA CYS A 589 -1.50 73.81 7.09
C CYS A 589 -0.57 74.86 7.71
N TRP A 590 -0.08 74.60 8.91
CA TRP A 590 0.99 75.36 9.53
C TRP A 590 2.32 74.73 9.15
N GLN A 591 3.04 75.38 8.23
CA GLN A 591 4.22 74.82 7.55
C GLN A 591 5.42 75.77 7.57
N TRP A 592 6.49 75.33 8.20
CA TRP A 592 7.80 75.99 8.15
C TRP A 592 8.92 74.97 8.30
N GLU A 593 10.09 75.30 7.76
CA GLU A 593 11.27 74.45 7.79
C GLU A 593 12.50 75.28 8.14
N ASN A 594 13.36 74.73 9.00
CA ASN A 594 14.67 75.31 9.35
C ASN A 594 14.60 76.76 9.89
N GLU A 595 13.52 77.09 10.61
CA GLU A 595 13.36 78.39 11.25
C GLU A 595 14.43 78.65 12.31
N SER A 596 14.79 79.92 12.48
CA SER A 596 15.85 80.33 13.42
C SER A 596 15.48 80.15 14.90
N MET A 597 14.19 79.95 15.19
CA MET A 597 13.63 79.75 16.52
C MET A 597 12.55 78.67 16.46
N ALA A 598 12.24 78.06 17.60
CA ALA A 598 11.23 77.00 17.68
C ALA A 598 9.82 77.59 17.77
N HIS A 599 8.90 77.09 16.94
CA HIS A 599 7.50 77.52 16.89
C HIS A 599 6.56 76.33 17.03
N ASN A 600 5.34 76.57 17.52
CA ASN A 600 4.21 75.64 17.47
C ASN A 600 2.89 76.39 17.33
N VAL A 601 1.83 75.66 17.05
CA VAL A 601 0.44 76.12 17.13
C VAL A 601 -0.16 75.57 18.42
N ARG A 602 -0.74 76.42 19.27
CA ARG A 602 -1.48 76.01 20.47
C ARG A 602 -2.80 76.78 20.53
N GLN A 603 -3.93 76.10 20.52
CA GLN A 603 -5.25 76.76 20.60
C GLN A 603 -5.43 77.50 21.93
N VAL A 604 -5.97 78.71 21.85
CA VAL A 604 -6.32 79.56 23.00
C VAL A 604 -7.82 79.86 23.02
N ASP A 605 -8.34 80.30 24.16
CA ASP A 605 -9.78 80.47 24.42
C ASP A 605 -10.40 81.78 23.85
N GLY A 606 -9.61 82.63 23.19
CA GLY A 606 -10.08 83.88 22.58
C GLY A 606 -8.99 84.66 21.84
N ASP A 607 -9.38 85.77 21.20
CA ASP A 607 -8.45 86.61 20.43
C ASP A 607 -7.32 87.16 21.29
N GLN A 608 -6.08 86.89 20.87
CA GLN A 608 -4.85 87.23 21.60
C GLN A 608 -4.81 86.76 23.07
N SER A 609 -5.57 85.71 23.41
CA SER A 609 -5.58 85.14 24.76
C SER A 609 -4.28 84.41 25.09
N THR A 610 -3.86 84.49 26.36
CA THR A 610 -2.75 83.73 26.93
C THR A 610 -3.19 82.44 27.63
N THR A 611 -4.47 82.09 27.58
CA THR A 611 -5.05 80.90 28.20
C THR A 611 -5.27 79.82 27.15
N TYR A 612 -4.63 78.66 27.32
CA TYR A 612 -4.79 77.53 26.40
C TYR A 612 -6.09 76.77 26.63
N SER A 613 -6.74 76.37 25.54
CA SER A 613 -7.92 75.50 25.60
C SER A 613 -7.53 74.12 26.12
N ALA A 614 -8.23 73.61 27.14
CA ALA A 614 -7.85 72.40 27.87
C ALA A 614 -7.77 71.13 26.99
N ASN A 615 -8.66 71.02 26.01
CA ASN A 615 -8.65 69.98 24.96
C ASN A 615 -8.38 70.62 23.57
N GLY A 616 -7.57 71.68 23.54
CA GLY A 616 -7.33 72.47 22.35
C GLY A 616 -6.41 71.81 21.33
N ILE A 617 -6.66 72.09 20.06
CA ILE A 617 -5.83 71.65 18.93
C ILE A 617 -4.40 72.21 19.09
N SER A 618 -3.39 71.39 18.77
CA SER A 618 -1.98 71.76 18.89
C SER A 618 -1.10 71.03 17.89
N SER A 619 -0.05 71.69 17.39
CA SER A 619 1.01 71.06 16.61
C SER A 619 2.06 70.33 17.48
N GLY A 620 1.81 70.21 18.78
CA GLY A 620 2.74 69.61 19.74
C GLY A 620 3.85 70.55 20.22
N THR A 621 4.98 69.98 20.61
CA THR A 621 6.17 70.72 21.10
C THR A 621 6.71 71.68 20.04
N ALA A 622 7.16 72.87 20.47
CA ALA A 622 7.76 73.84 19.55
C ALA A 622 9.01 73.31 18.85
N ALA A 623 9.05 73.47 17.53
CA ALA A 623 10.13 72.99 16.66
C ALA A 623 10.47 74.02 15.56
N THR A 624 11.70 73.94 15.04
CA THR A 624 12.19 74.76 13.92
C THR A 624 11.68 74.28 12.56
N THR A 625 11.09 73.09 12.51
CA THR A 625 10.43 72.51 11.33
C THR A 625 9.12 71.88 11.79
N VAL A 626 8.00 72.22 11.14
CA VAL A 626 6.65 71.70 11.42
C VAL A 626 5.87 71.63 10.10
N ASP A 627 5.18 70.51 9.87
CA ASP A 627 4.04 70.40 8.95
C ASP A 627 2.85 69.89 9.77
N PHE A 628 2.01 70.81 10.23
CA PHE A 628 0.83 70.50 11.02
C PHE A 628 -0.42 70.91 10.24
N ARG A 629 -1.35 69.97 10.03
CA ARG A 629 -2.55 70.17 9.21
C ARG A 629 -3.80 69.89 10.02
N TYR A 630 -4.83 70.72 9.86
CA TYR A 630 -6.13 70.55 10.51
C TYR A 630 -7.28 70.97 9.59
N THR A 631 -8.26 70.08 9.44
CA THR A 631 -9.47 70.30 8.64
C THR A 631 -10.60 70.83 9.52
N PHE A 632 -11.24 71.91 9.10
CA PHE A 632 -12.25 72.62 9.90
C PHE A 632 -13.68 72.24 9.50
N ASP A 633 -14.21 71.17 10.10
CA ASP A 633 -15.52 70.60 9.76
C ASP A 633 -16.72 71.23 10.49
N VAL A 634 -16.52 72.35 11.20
CA VAL A 634 -17.56 73.04 12.01
C VAL A 634 -17.72 74.49 11.58
N ASP A 635 -18.92 74.83 11.12
CA ASP A 635 -19.28 76.18 10.65
C ASP A 635 -19.36 77.22 11.77
N SER A 636 -19.29 78.50 11.39
CA SER A 636 -19.51 79.66 12.26
C SER A 636 -18.63 79.71 13.52
N THR A 637 -17.36 79.31 13.40
CA THR A 637 -16.39 79.38 14.50
C THR A 637 -15.13 80.17 14.12
N THR A 638 -14.55 80.88 15.09
CA THR A 638 -13.20 81.45 14.98
C THR A 638 -12.25 80.68 15.89
N PHE A 639 -11.24 80.05 15.29
CA PHE A 639 -10.18 79.32 15.95
C PHE A 639 -9.01 80.26 16.25
N TYR A 640 -8.77 80.55 17.53
CA TYR A 640 -7.65 81.38 17.98
C TYR A 640 -6.47 80.51 18.43
N TYR A 641 -5.25 80.89 18.07
CA TYR A 641 -4.03 80.16 18.42
C TYR A 641 -2.85 81.09 18.72
N ALA A 642 -1.91 80.57 19.51
CA ALA A 642 -0.68 81.26 19.91
C ALA A 642 0.55 80.37 19.69
N CYS A 643 1.72 80.99 19.56
CA CYS A 643 3.02 80.30 19.61
C CYS A 643 3.53 80.33 21.06
N GLU A 644 3.63 79.18 21.74
CA GLU A 644 3.89 79.16 23.18
C GLU A 644 5.23 79.81 23.59
N PRO A 645 6.36 79.55 22.89
CA PRO A 645 7.64 80.22 23.22
C PRO A 645 7.63 81.74 23.00
N HIS A 646 6.72 82.24 22.16
CA HIS A 646 6.67 83.62 21.70
C HIS A 646 5.40 84.37 22.14
N LEU A 647 4.69 83.81 23.13
CA LEU A 647 3.46 84.39 23.69
C LEU A 647 3.69 85.81 24.24
N ALA A 648 4.80 86.01 24.95
CA ALA A 648 5.22 87.32 25.47
C ALA A 648 5.65 88.32 24.38
N ALA A 649 5.93 87.85 23.16
CA ALA A 649 6.22 88.69 22.00
C ALA A 649 4.96 89.01 21.16
N GLY A 650 3.78 88.53 21.58
CA GLY A 650 2.50 88.78 20.89
C GLY A 650 2.29 87.93 19.63
N MET A 651 2.89 86.74 19.57
CA MET A 651 2.77 85.86 18.41
C MET A 651 1.47 85.04 18.44
N PHE A 652 0.40 85.68 17.94
CA PHE A 652 -0.95 85.13 17.81
C PHE A 652 -1.38 85.00 16.36
N GLY A 653 -2.33 84.09 16.11
CA GLY A 653 -3.06 84.03 14.85
C GLY A 653 -4.50 83.53 15.07
N LYS A 654 -5.32 83.64 14.02
CA LYS A 654 -6.68 83.08 14.02
C LYS A 654 -7.11 82.58 12.64
N VAL A 655 -7.96 81.56 12.64
CA VAL A 655 -8.69 81.05 11.47
C VAL A 655 -10.17 81.31 11.68
N ILE A 656 -10.82 81.95 10.71
CA ILE A 656 -12.24 82.25 10.69
C ILE A 656 -12.89 81.25 9.74
N VAL A 657 -13.78 80.40 10.24
CA VAL A 657 -14.47 79.36 9.45
C VAL A 657 -15.88 79.85 9.11
N GLY A 658 -16.22 79.85 7.82
CA GLY A 658 -17.51 80.33 7.34
C GLY A 658 -17.70 81.82 7.60
N ASP A 659 -18.82 82.18 8.24
CA ASP A 659 -19.09 83.55 8.67
C ASP A 659 -18.34 83.96 9.95
N GLY A 660 -17.64 83.04 10.61
CA GLY A 660 -16.92 83.30 11.85
C GLY A 660 -17.79 83.45 13.11
N GLY A 661 -19.10 83.21 13.02
CA GLY A 661 -20.05 83.30 14.13
C GLY A 661 -20.63 84.69 14.38
N VAL A 662 -20.59 85.61 13.39
CA VAL A 662 -21.28 86.91 13.51
C VAL A 662 -22.78 86.74 13.25
N VAL A 663 -23.57 86.81 14.32
CA VAL A 663 -25.04 86.85 14.21
C VAL A 663 -25.46 88.20 13.61
N GLU A 664 -25.82 88.22 12.32
CA GLU A 664 -26.53 89.37 11.73
C GLU A 664 -27.89 89.57 12.41
N VAL A 665 -28.27 90.83 12.66
CA VAL A 665 -29.49 91.18 13.39
C VAL A 665 -30.38 92.11 12.56
N THR A 666 -31.69 91.86 12.60
CA THR A 666 -32.85 92.67 12.11
C THR A 666 -33.26 92.47 10.65
N PRO A 667 -34.52 92.80 10.24
CA PRO A 667 -35.83 92.71 10.94
C PRO A 667 -36.92 91.99 10.07
N PRO A 668 -38.19 91.78 10.51
CA PRO A 668 -39.04 90.70 9.98
C PRO A 668 -40.01 91.04 8.82
N ALA A 669 -40.19 90.02 7.97
CA ALA A 669 -41.41 89.52 7.30
C ALA A 669 -42.34 90.45 6.47
N GLY A 670 -42.57 90.06 5.20
CA GLY A 670 -43.88 90.24 4.54
C GLY A 670 -43.89 90.29 3.01
N GLY A 671 -44.64 89.37 2.37
CA GLY A 671 -45.41 89.68 1.14
C GLY A 671 -44.99 89.08 -0.21
N ASP A 672 -45.53 87.90 -0.51
CA ASP A 672 -46.14 87.45 -1.78
C ASP A 672 -45.64 87.89 -3.20
N SER A 673 -45.37 86.85 -4.01
CA SER A 673 -46.01 86.51 -5.31
C SER A 673 -45.33 86.78 -6.68
N ALA A 674 -45.39 85.72 -7.52
CA ALA A 674 -45.21 85.63 -9.00
C ALA A 674 -43.77 85.87 -9.57
N ASP A 675 -43.31 85.20 -10.65
CA ASP A 675 -43.90 84.19 -11.57
C ASP A 675 -42.81 83.34 -12.30
N ASP A 676 -43.19 82.22 -12.94
CA ASP A 676 -42.58 81.46 -14.07
C ASP A 676 -41.03 81.19 -14.11
N SER A 677 -40.50 79.94 -14.07
CA SER A 677 -40.47 78.84 -15.10
C SER A 677 -39.08 78.74 -15.79
N ASP A 678 -38.46 77.59 -16.15
CA ASP A 678 -38.74 76.15 -15.94
C ASP A 678 -37.50 75.28 -16.36
N ASP A 679 -37.54 73.95 -16.09
CA ASP A 679 -36.62 72.85 -16.51
C ASP A 679 -35.09 72.95 -16.15
N GLU A 680 -34.30 71.87 -16.13
CA GLU A 680 -34.57 70.40 -16.24
C GLU A 680 -34.35 69.72 -14.85
N SER A 681 -35.02 68.66 -14.38
CA SER A 681 -35.56 67.39 -14.90
C SER A 681 -34.68 66.14 -14.58
N VAL A 682 -35.15 65.34 -13.61
CA VAL A 682 -34.71 63.96 -13.29
C VAL A 682 -35.99 63.18 -12.99
N PRO A 683 -36.12 61.91 -13.39
CA PRO A 683 -36.48 60.90 -12.38
C PRO A 683 -35.89 59.50 -12.60
N GLY A 684 -35.84 58.70 -11.54
CA GLY A 684 -35.53 57.27 -11.60
C GLY A 684 -36.75 56.35 -11.43
N PHE A 685 -36.45 55.09 -11.11
CA PHE A 685 -37.31 53.97 -10.66
C PHE A 685 -37.87 52.93 -11.67
N LEU A 686 -37.81 51.68 -11.17
CA LEU A 686 -38.65 50.48 -11.41
C LEU A 686 -38.40 49.55 -12.63
N ALA A 687 -37.59 48.53 -12.34
CA ALA A 687 -37.96 47.10 -12.33
C ALA A 687 -38.13 46.25 -13.62
N ILE A 688 -37.21 45.26 -13.74
CA ILE A 688 -37.40 43.82 -14.04
C ILE A 688 -38.06 43.42 -15.39
N ILE A 689 -37.31 42.70 -16.23
CA ILE A 689 -37.66 41.34 -16.73
C ILE A 689 -36.47 40.64 -17.40
N THR A 690 -36.41 39.33 -17.21
CA THR A 690 -35.50 38.28 -17.73
C THR A 690 -35.30 38.23 -19.25
N THR A 691 -34.11 37.83 -19.71
CA THR A 691 -33.94 36.72 -20.70
C THR A 691 -32.50 36.23 -20.87
N MET A 692 -32.34 35.02 -21.43
CA MET A 692 -31.12 34.21 -21.54
C MET A 692 -30.20 34.61 -22.72
N ALA A 693 -28.90 34.30 -22.59
CA ALA A 693 -28.08 33.83 -23.72
C ALA A 693 -26.99 32.86 -23.20
N LEU A 694 -26.82 31.72 -23.89
CA LEU A 694 -25.84 30.67 -23.59
C LEU A 694 -25.44 30.03 -24.93
N VAL A 695 -24.24 29.40 -24.98
CA VAL A 695 -23.68 28.47 -26.00
C VAL A 695 -22.48 29.01 -26.81
N GLY A 696 -21.40 28.21 -26.78
CA GLY A 696 -20.23 28.27 -27.69
C GLY A 696 -18.90 28.35 -26.94
N ALA A 697 -17.99 27.37 -26.99
CA ALA A 697 -17.99 26.09 -27.71
C ALA A 697 -17.17 25.01 -26.96
N ALA A 698 -17.47 23.73 -27.22
CA ALA A 698 -16.70 22.59 -26.75
C ALA A 698 -15.98 21.90 -27.92
N PHE A 699 -14.83 21.28 -27.65
CA PHE A 699 -13.95 20.69 -28.67
C PHE A 699 -13.63 19.23 -28.30
N VAL A 700 -14.32 18.28 -28.94
CA VAL A 700 -13.93 16.85 -28.94
C VAL A 700 -14.17 16.30 -30.34
N GLY A 701 -13.12 15.78 -30.98
CA GLY A 701 -13.19 15.18 -32.30
C GLY A 701 -13.21 13.66 -32.23
N SER A 702 -14.23 13.03 -32.81
CA SER A 702 -14.24 11.60 -33.11
C SER A 702 -13.79 11.35 -34.55
N ARG A 703 -12.87 10.41 -34.76
CA ARG A 703 -12.55 9.85 -36.09
C ARG A 703 -13.29 8.52 -36.28
N ARG A 704 -13.64 8.23 -37.54
CA ARG A 704 -14.42 7.05 -37.96
C ARG A 704 -13.53 5.88 -38.40
N HIS A 705 -14.18 4.71 -38.45
CA HIS A 705 -13.85 3.46 -39.15
C HIS A 705 -12.77 3.52 -40.24
N ASP A 706 -11.92 2.49 -40.27
CA ASP A 706 -12.23 1.25 -41.03
C ASP A 706 -12.03 0.03 -40.10
#